data_AF-A0A9E3RYI1-F1
#
_entry.id   AF-A0A9E3RYI1-F1
#
_cell.length_a   1.000
_cell.length_b   1.000
_cell.length_c   1.000
_cell.angle_alpha   90.00
_cell.angle_beta   90.00
_cell.angle_gamma   90.00
#
_symmetry.space_group_name_H-M   'P 1'
#
loop_
_entity.id
_entity.type
_entity.pdbx_description
1 polymer ?
#
loop_
_entity_poly.entity_id
_entity_poly.type
_entity_poly.pdbx_seq_one_letter_code
_entity_poly.pdbx_strand_id
1 'polypeptide(L)'
;MKSSVRQVWMACVCVALGTFYCAYAATWDPDAPDYSGNKGTTLYVSKLGDNSDGLSWATAFSTIQAALDRVPDAKGGHRIIVRPDTYMEANLSVPHPGAQGSYNLLIGDTDGKYGSGTQGRVVIDSGDPSKGFKSYDWWSTIRATAQGWSAEHKDPTFSSIIWDRWILRNFYATGADAGLFWDCTNRIEPFTVVVEDCVSIGRAFGGGVASCLSRYDEPITFRRCKLWSLDEWGDTAGLYIRIENQAMPERPDVIVEDCTMVSPQCAMKGGNYGFHTFMRIQANRSRFITLNFSQPAGTPTDGVIQSVQNGKYLHVDFQDCTLMGYKIFGVKVDKDSAKDIGFTAKGSVNAYVQWTQEVPKGMNKLSSWPVEVFDEISMPTVPDPRPTMENETLVVGDMCEVSPIVWKDRLHLLICHRPASGGTREDYYLTINDVESGAELARFATGYGLASAEVFGDAIVVTASRFADNNWNDVTLFKSNDLKNWTEKVIITQEPNEHLFNSSVCQGPEGYVLAYESNDPAYPAFTIKFAQSKDLETWTKLPDSTFGTDRYTACPTIRYSDGFYYVLYLEHRSPRWFFETYITRSADLKTWYRSPLNPVLSPRKIDDGVNASDPDLVEFKGKTYLYYAVGDQLTWMNIKRVEYPGPLADFLKAWYPSEGLRDAGDMPGYRARVAAQAKVARQEWFRNAKFGMFIHWGPFSNHGADPNAKFDYFEIKSNPSIEKDFQVYASQFNGKSFDAAKWMETAKAAGAKYVVLTSKHHDGYALFDTKLSTYDSVDMTPKTDYVRAFLEAAHAAGLKAGLYYSILDWHEPGYYADLPKFVDNFLFPQVRELCTNYGPLDCIWFDGEWDYPASTWKAPELVGMIRELQPTALVNDRIGLNERGVTKLSDFYTREQPSEMNVAMGFEREKPYPWEACMTIGDYWQYSLKDKNYKSVKELVGILVDVVSRGGNLLLNVGPNPDGVIPDVLVERMKGIGEWMAVNGEGIYDTTGSPFASLPVGKCTVKGNRLYLFVDRLPEAPIALPG
;
A
#
# COMPACT_ATOMS: atom_id res chain seq x y z
N MET A 1 -61.56 28.34 -46.02
CA MET A 1 -62.68 28.12 -45.08
C MET A 1 -62.74 26.64 -44.75
N LYS A 2 -62.94 26.19 -43.53
CA LYS A 2 -62.94 26.82 -42.21
C LYS A 2 -63.20 25.64 -41.26
N SER A 3 -62.34 25.50 -40.25
CA SER A 3 -62.72 25.09 -38.89
C SER A 3 -63.91 24.12 -38.75
N SER A 4 -63.62 22.82 -38.54
CA SER A 4 -64.42 22.00 -37.59
C SER A 4 -63.95 20.55 -37.38
N VAL A 5 -62.98 20.00 -38.11
CA VAL A 5 -62.65 18.54 -37.98
C VAL A 5 -61.34 18.24 -37.21
N ARG A 6 -60.68 19.25 -36.63
CA ARG A 6 -59.42 19.06 -35.84
C ARG A 6 -59.56 19.13 -34.32
N GLN A 7 -60.78 19.22 -33.77
CA GLN A 7 -60.97 19.44 -32.32
C GLN A 7 -61.55 18.25 -31.53
N VAL A 8 -61.75 17.07 -32.13
CA VAL A 8 -62.30 15.89 -31.41
C VAL A 8 -61.31 14.73 -31.29
N TRP A 9 -60.17 14.75 -31.96
CA TRP A 9 -59.15 13.69 -31.86
C TRP A 9 -57.96 13.99 -30.95
N MET A 10 -57.97 15.12 -30.25
CA MET A 10 -56.86 15.56 -29.38
C MET A 10 -57.21 15.55 -27.89
N ALA A 11 -58.40 15.05 -27.52
CA ALA A 11 -58.87 15.02 -26.12
C ALA A 11 -59.00 13.59 -25.52
N CYS A 12 -58.70 12.52 -26.27
CA CYS A 12 -58.83 11.13 -25.78
C CYS A 12 -57.52 10.33 -25.70
N VAL A 13 -56.34 10.95 -25.83
CA VAL A 13 -55.04 10.26 -25.71
C VAL A 13 -54.17 10.76 -24.54
N CYS A 14 -54.68 11.69 -23.72
CA CYS A 14 -53.94 12.21 -22.54
C CYS A 14 -54.36 11.60 -21.18
N VAL A 15 -55.05 10.45 -21.14
CA VAL A 15 -55.50 9.83 -19.87
C VAL A 15 -54.98 8.38 -19.68
N ALA A 16 -54.09 7.88 -20.55
CA ALA A 16 -53.61 6.50 -20.45
C ALA A 16 -52.09 6.37 -20.62
N LEU A 17 -51.30 7.22 -19.96
CA LEU A 17 -49.88 6.98 -19.67
C LEU A 17 -49.56 7.67 -18.33
N GLY A 18 -50.05 7.07 -17.23
CA GLY A 18 -49.69 7.46 -15.87
C GLY A 18 -48.31 6.93 -15.51
N THR A 19 -47.28 7.46 -16.15
CA THR A 19 -45.90 7.41 -15.67
C THR A 19 -45.81 8.13 -14.33
N PHE A 20 -45.86 7.38 -13.22
CA PHE A 20 -45.24 7.80 -11.97
C PHE A 20 -43.72 7.64 -12.11
N TYR A 21 -43.11 8.48 -12.95
CA TYR A 21 -41.72 8.87 -12.75
C TYR A 21 -41.77 10.00 -11.71
N CYS A 22 -41.41 9.70 -10.46
CA CYS A 22 -40.97 10.74 -9.55
C CYS A 22 -39.68 11.32 -10.12
N ALA A 23 -39.81 12.35 -10.95
CA ALA A 23 -38.72 13.23 -11.35
C ALA A 23 -38.31 14.06 -10.13
N TYR A 24 -37.49 13.50 -9.26
CA TYR A 24 -36.44 14.26 -8.59
C TYR A 24 -35.22 14.16 -9.49
N ALA A 25 -35.16 14.99 -10.53
CA ALA A 25 -33.85 15.30 -11.12
C ALA A 25 -33.04 15.97 -10.01
N ALA A 26 -31.91 15.36 -9.64
CA ALA A 26 -31.12 15.78 -8.50
C ALA A 26 -30.42 17.10 -8.83
N THR A 27 -31.09 18.23 -8.59
CA THR A 27 -30.55 19.59 -8.78
C THR A 27 -29.27 19.87 -7.95
N TRP A 28 -28.87 18.91 -7.11
CA TRP A 28 -27.73 18.93 -6.20
C TRP A 28 -26.54 18.05 -6.63
N ASP A 29 -26.69 17.16 -7.62
CA ASP A 29 -25.61 16.28 -8.10
C ASP A 29 -24.74 17.00 -9.16
N PRO A 30 -23.44 17.24 -8.91
CA PRO A 30 -22.57 17.95 -9.86
C PRO A 30 -22.29 17.20 -11.17
N ASP A 31 -22.66 15.92 -11.30
CA ASP A 31 -22.58 15.15 -12.55
C ASP A 31 -23.90 15.12 -13.34
N ALA A 32 -24.99 15.68 -12.79
CA ALA A 32 -26.29 15.70 -13.46
C ALA A 32 -26.30 16.72 -14.63
N PRO A 33 -26.92 16.38 -15.78
CA PRO A 33 -26.98 17.28 -16.95
C PRO A 33 -27.65 18.63 -16.68
N ASP A 34 -28.59 18.68 -15.74
CA ASP A 34 -29.37 19.86 -15.35
C ASP A 34 -28.90 20.49 -14.02
N TYR A 35 -27.71 20.10 -13.53
CA TYR A 35 -27.12 20.66 -12.32
C TYR A 35 -26.91 22.18 -12.42
N SER A 36 -27.51 22.91 -11.49
CA SER A 36 -27.46 24.38 -11.41
C SER A 36 -26.76 24.91 -10.15
N GLY A 37 -26.17 24.03 -9.33
CA GLY A 37 -25.43 24.39 -8.12
C GLY A 37 -24.03 24.96 -8.39
N ASN A 38 -23.19 25.04 -7.35
CA ASN A 38 -21.82 25.53 -7.49
C ASN A 38 -20.98 24.59 -8.38
N LYS A 39 -20.20 25.12 -9.30
CA LYS A 39 -19.24 24.32 -10.10
C LYS A 39 -17.87 24.38 -9.42
N GLY A 40 -17.60 23.41 -8.57
CA GLY A 40 -16.34 23.30 -7.85
C GLY A 40 -15.20 22.72 -8.70
N THR A 41 -14.04 22.57 -8.09
CA THR A 41 -12.87 21.89 -8.67
C THR A 41 -13.17 20.42 -9.02
N THR A 42 -12.70 19.97 -10.18
CA THR A 42 -12.62 18.54 -10.53
C THR A 42 -11.18 18.08 -10.32
N LEU A 43 -11.01 17.06 -9.49
CA LEU A 43 -9.74 16.42 -9.18
C LEU A 43 -9.72 14.99 -9.72
N TYR A 44 -8.55 14.51 -10.13
CA TYR A 44 -8.33 13.18 -10.67
C TYR A 44 -7.43 12.37 -9.75
N VAL A 45 -7.74 11.09 -9.61
CA VAL A 45 -6.97 10.13 -8.81
C VAL A 45 -6.51 8.98 -9.69
N SER A 46 -5.20 8.79 -9.79
CA SER A 46 -4.57 7.73 -10.57
C SER A 46 -3.17 7.48 -10.02
N LYS A 47 -2.83 6.21 -9.77
CA LYS A 47 -1.45 5.80 -9.43
C LYS A 47 -0.43 6.13 -10.53
N LEU A 48 -0.90 6.51 -11.71
CA LEU A 48 -0.11 6.86 -12.88
C LEU A 48 0.09 8.37 -13.02
N GLY A 49 -0.62 9.18 -12.21
CA GLY A 49 -0.43 10.62 -12.18
C GLY A 49 0.85 11.01 -11.45
N ASP A 50 1.38 12.19 -11.73
CA ASP A 50 2.60 12.71 -11.09
C ASP A 50 2.38 13.23 -9.65
N ASN A 51 1.15 13.11 -9.14
CA ASN A 51 0.76 13.49 -7.80
C ASN A 51 0.98 14.98 -7.48
N SER A 52 0.82 15.87 -8.46
CA SER A 52 1.04 17.31 -8.32
C SER A 52 -0.20 18.08 -7.86
N ASP A 53 -1.10 18.43 -8.79
CA ASP A 53 -2.27 19.29 -8.53
C ASP A 53 -3.63 18.61 -8.68
N GLY A 54 -3.65 17.41 -9.27
CA GLY A 54 -4.85 16.64 -9.50
C GLY A 54 -5.80 17.20 -10.57
N LEU A 55 -5.43 18.22 -11.34
CA LEU A 55 -6.33 18.91 -12.28
C LEU A 55 -6.47 18.22 -13.65
N SER A 56 -5.69 17.17 -13.90
CA SER A 56 -5.74 16.32 -15.09
C SER A 56 -5.36 14.88 -14.74
N TRP A 57 -5.56 13.93 -15.66
CA TRP A 57 -5.05 12.57 -15.49
C TRP A 57 -3.52 12.49 -15.38
N ALA A 58 -2.80 13.39 -16.06
CA ALA A 58 -1.34 13.47 -15.99
C ALA A 58 -0.87 14.01 -14.62
N THR A 59 -1.62 14.96 -14.05
CA THR A 59 -1.33 15.58 -12.76
C THR A 59 -2.07 14.96 -11.59
N ALA A 60 -2.76 13.83 -11.82
CA ALA A 60 -3.64 13.17 -10.87
C ALA A 60 -2.93 12.82 -9.55
N PHE A 61 -3.67 12.87 -8.45
CA PHE A 61 -3.18 12.40 -7.15
C PHE A 61 -3.05 10.87 -7.15
N SER A 62 -2.04 10.34 -6.47
CA SER A 62 -1.81 8.89 -6.42
C SER A 62 -2.74 8.16 -5.45
N THR A 63 -3.42 8.88 -4.56
CA THR A 63 -4.35 8.32 -3.56
C THR A 63 -5.66 9.10 -3.51
N ILE A 64 -6.74 8.46 -3.05
CA ILE A 64 -8.05 9.09 -2.89
C ILE A 64 -7.98 10.13 -1.77
N GLN A 65 -7.32 9.83 -0.65
CA GLN A 65 -7.18 10.77 0.46
C GLN A 65 -6.47 12.07 0.04
N ALA A 66 -5.42 11.98 -0.78
CA ALA A 66 -4.69 13.16 -1.25
C ALA A 66 -5.58 14.09 -2.09
N ALA A 67 -6.50 13.54 -2.89
CA ALA A 67 -7.48 14.35 -3.61
C ALA A 67 -8.55 14.94 -2.67
N LEU A 68 -9.02 14.17 -1.67
CA LEU A 68 -10.00 14.66 -0.69
C LEU A 68 -9.44 15.85 0.10
N ASP A 69 -8.17 15.80 0.51
CA ASP A 69 -7.47 16.88 1.25
C ASP A 69 -7.32 18.18 0.43
N ARG A 70 -7.57 18.12 -0.89
CA ARG A 70 -7.42 19.24 -1.82
C ARG A 70 -8.74 19.88 -2.22
N VAL A 71 -9.85 19.41 -1.65
CA VAL A 71 -11.13 20.12 -1.73
C VAL A 71 -10.97 21.47 -1.02
N PRO A 72 -11.19 22.61 -1.71
CA PRO A 72 -10.72 23.92 -1.23
C PRO A 72 -11.69 24.65 -0.28
N ASP A 73 -12.99 24.33 -0.35
CA ASP A 73 -14.01 24.98 0.47
C ASP A 73 -15.26 24.10 0.65
N ALA A 74 -16.22 24.59 1.45
CA ALA A 74 -17.47 23.92 1.79
C ALA A 74 -18.67 24.38 0.93
N LYS A 75 -18.46 24.97 -0.26
CA LYS A 75 -19.57 25.45 -1.13
C LYS A 75 -20.19 24.33 -1.96
N GLY A 76 -19.62 23.13 -1.93
CA GLY A 76 -20.13 21.99 -2.65
C GLY A 76 -19.83 22.02 -4.17
N GLY A 77 -20.21 20.96 -4.87
CA GLY A 77 -20.04 20.84 -6.31
C GLY A 77 -18.63 20.48 -6.77
N HIS A 78 -17.76 20.10 -5.84
CA HIS A 78 -16.44 19.54 -6.15
C HIS A 78 -16.60 18.08 -6.62
N ARG A 79 -15.74 17.66 -7.55
CA ARG A 79 -15.73 16.31 -8.12
C ARG A 79 -14.37 15.68 -7.92
N ILE A 80 -14.32 14.43 -7.48
CA ILE A 80 -13.11 13.61 -7.43
C ILE A 80 -13.39 12.37 -8.28
N ILE A 81 -12.64 12.25 -9.38
CA ILE A 81 -12.80 11.18 -10.37
C ILE A 81 -11.64 10.20 -10.20
N VAL A 82 -11.96 8.95 -9.90
CA VAL A 82 -10.98 7.93 -9.56
C VAL A 82 -10.84 6.92 -10.69
N ARG A 83 -9.61 6.70 -11.15
CA ARG A 83 -9.27 5.69 -12.15
C ARG A 83 -9.50 4.28 -11.59
N PRO A 84 -10.05 3.33 -12.36
CA PRO A 84 -10.06 1.91 -11.97
C PRO A 84 -8.67 1.38 -11.59
N ASP A 85 -8.53 1.00 -10.32
CA ASP A 85 -7.38 0.36 -9.67
C ASP A 85 -7.82 -0.09 -8.26
N THR A 86 -6.91 -0.73 -7.52
CA THR A 86 -7.07 -1.07 -6.10
C THR A 86 -6.29 -0.10 -5.23
N TYR A 87 -6.99 0.73 -4.47
CA TYR A 87 -6.43 1.71 -3.55
C TYR A 87 -6.44 1.13 -2.13
N MET A 88 -5.24 0.87 -1.59
CA MET A 88 -5.06 0.36 -0.22
C MET A 88 -5.22 1.50 0.80
N GLU A 89 -6.47 1.91 1.04
CA GLU A 89 -6.80 3.07 1.88
C GLU A 89 -7.93 2.74 2.87
N ALA A 90 -7.88 3.35 4.05
CA ALA A 90 -8.86 3.20 5.11
C ALA A 90 -9.09 4.54 5.79
N ASN A 91 -10.23 4.70 6.48
CA ASN A 91 -10.57 5.92 7.23
C ASN A 91 -10.50 7.19 6.37
N LEU A 92 -11.09 7.17 5.18
CA LEU A 92 -11.13 8.34 4.30
C LEU A 92 -11.86 9.50 4.98
N SER A 93 -11.29 10.69 4.88
CA SER A 93 -11.84 11.92 5.49
C SER A 93 -11.82 13.10 4.53
N VAL A 94 -12.71 14.05 4.77
CA VAL A 94 -12.84 15.26 3.96
C VAL A 94 -12.58 16.50 4.81
N PRO A 95 -11.88 17.52 4.28
CA PRO A 95 -11.69 18.78 5.00
C PRO A 95 -13.00 19.59 5.06
N HIS A 96 -13.89 19.39 4.08
CA HIS A 96 -15.10 20.18 3.91
C HIS A 96 -16.32 19.32 3.50
N PRO A 97 -17.50 19.61 4.08
CA PRO A 97 -18.77 19.04 3.62
C PRO A 97 -19.22 19.68 2.28
N GLY A 98 -20.29 19.13 1.70
CA GLY A 98 -21.04 19.81 0.64
C GLY A 98 -21.95 20.92 1.18
N ALA A 99 -22.66 21.59 0.29
CA ALA A 99 -23.63 22.63 0.63
C ALA A 99 -25.06 22.23 0.24
N GLN A 100 -26.05 22.84 0.87
CA GLN A 100 -27.45 22.60 0.51
C GLN A 100 -27.67 22.91 -0.98
N GLY A 101 -28.23 21.96 -1.72
CA GLY A 101 -28.42 22.09 -3.17
C GLY A 101 -27.14 21.97 -4.03
N SER A 102 -25.99 21.62 -3.45
CA SER A 102 -24.69 21.56 -4.12
C SER A 102 -23.81 20.51 -3.44
N TYR A 103 -23.93 19.25 -3.85
CA TYR A 103 -23.22 18.14 -3.17
C TYR A 103 -21.82 17.99 -3.76
N ASN A 104 -20.90 17.46 -2.97
CA ASN A 104 -19.62 16.99 -3.51
C ASN A 104 -19.79 15.57 -4.06
N LEU A 105 -19.00 15.22 -5.07
CA LEU A 105 -19.04 13.91 -5.72
C LEU A 105 -17.66 13.24 -5.67
N LEU A 106 -17.63 12.04 -5.11
CA LEU A 106 -16.56 11.08 -5.29
C LEU A 106 -17.07 9.97 -6.21
N ILE A 107 -16.40 9.75 -7.34
CA ILE A 107 -16.88 8.84 -8.39
C ILE A 107 -15.77 8.01 -9.03
N GLY A 108 -16.02 6.72 -9.21
CA GLY A 108 -15.15 5.85 -10.01
C GLY A 108 -15.46 5.91 -11.51
N ASP A 109 -14.42 6.07 -12.33
CA ASP A 109 -14.49 6.05 -13.81
C ASP A 109 -14.54 4.61 -14.35
N THR A 110 -15.52 3.83 -13.89
CA THR A 110 -15.59 2.39 -14.14
C THR A 110 -15.81 2.01 -15.61
N ASP A 111 -16.43 2.88 -16.40
CA ASP A 111 -16.68 2.71 -17.83
C ASP A 111 -15.73 3.55 -18.71
N GLY A 112 -14.79 4.28 -18.11
CA GLY A 112 -13.81 5.10 -18.81
C GLY A 112 -14.35 6.40 -19.40
N LYS A 113 -15.62 6.76 -19.17
CA LYS A 113 -16.26 7.95 -19.78
C LYS A 113 -15.63 9.27 -19.33
N TYR A 114 -14.93 9.28 -18.20
CA TYR A 114 -14.19 10.46 -17.70
C TYR A 114 -12.73 10.50 -18.17
N GLY A 115 -12.32 9.58 -19.05
CA GLY A 115 -11.02 9.63 -19.71
C GLY A 115 -9.87 9.05 -18.88
N SER A 116 -10.14 8.23 -17.86
CA SER A 116 -9.10 7.56 -17.05
C SER A 116 -8.18 6.65 -17.85
N GLY A 117 -8.56 6.37 -19.10
CA GLY A 117 -7.85 5.44 -19.95
C GLY A 117 -7.82 4.07 -19.30
N THR A 118 -8.96 3.59 -18.80
CA THR A 118 -9.20 2.18 -18.45
C THR A 118 -10.69 1.99 -18.14
N GLN A 119 -11.14 0.74 -18.06
CA GLN A 119 -12.46 0.38 -17.53
C GLN A 119 -12.23 -0.71 -16.49
N GLY A 120 -13.07 -0.78 -15.46
CA GLY A 120 -12.86 -1.74 -14.38
C GLY A 120 -13.49 -1.30 -13.08
N ARG A 121 -13.05 -1.93 -11.99
CA ARG A 121 -13.49 -1.56 -10.64
C ARG A 121 -12.55 -0.53 -10.04
N VAL A 122 -13.13 0.41 -9.32
CA VAL A 122 -12.38 1.21 -8.35
C VAL A 122 -12.56 0.54 -6.99
N VAL A 123 -11.53 -0.17 -6.54
CA VAL A 123 -11.53 -0.90 -5.27
C VAL A 123 -10.87 -0.03 -4.20
N ILE A 124 -11.57 0.22 -3.11
CA ILE A 124 -11.00 0.76 -1.87
C ILE A 124 -10.85 -0.43 -0.92
N ASP A 125 -9.62 -0.90 -0.75
CA ASP A 125 -9.29 -2.02 0.12
C ASP A 125 -8.65 -1.51 1.40
N SER A 126 -9.41 -1.56 2.49
CA SER A 126 -8.96 -1.17 3.81
C SER A 126 -8.16 -2.27 4.52
N GLY A 127 -7.89 -3.42 3.89
CA GLY A 127 -7.26 -4.60 4.50
C GLY A 127 -5.74 -4.68 4.33
N ASP A 128 -5.01 -3.58 4.55
CA ASP A 128 -3.54 -3.54 4.39
C ASP A 128 -2.81 -4.56 5.31
N PRO A 129 -2.19 -5.62 4.75
CA PRO A 129 -1.59 -6.68 5.53
C PRO A 129 -0.35 -6.22 6.32
N SER A 130 0.30 -5.13 5.90
CA SER A 130 1.47 -4.56 6.60
C SER A 130 1.10 -3.92 7.94
N LYS A 131 -0.18 -3.58 8.13
CA LYS A 131 -0.73 -3.07 9.40
C LYS A 131 -1.56 -4.13 10.14
N GLY A 132 -1.58 -5.36 9.61
CA GLY A 132 -2.24 -6.55 10.15
C GLY A 132 -3.75 -6.58 9.92
N PHE A 133 -4.28 -7.77 9.57
CA PHE A 133 -5.72 -8.03 9.68
C PHE A 133 -6.06 -8.28 11.16
N LYS A 134 -6.07 -7.22 11.96
CA LYS A 134 -6.51 -7.28 13.36
C LYS A 134 -7.41 -6.10 13.67
N SER A 135 -8.71 -6.41 13.63
CA SER A 135 -9.79 -5.77 14.38
C SER A 135 -9.31 -5.22 15.72
N TYR A 136 -8.93 -3.93 15.76
CA TYR A 136 -9.06 -3.10 16.96
C TYR A 136 -9.12 -1.57 16.71
N ASP A 137 -9.45 -1.10 15.49
CA ASP A 137 -10.14 0.22 15.22
C ASP A 137 -9.95 0.77 13.78
N TRP A 138 -10.09 -0.10 12.77
CA TRP A 138 -10.39 0.32 11.40
C TRP A 138 -11.88 0.12 11.16
N TRP A 139 -12.67 0.92 11.87
CA TRP A 139 -14.10 0.72 11.94
C TRP A 139 -14.76 0.75 10.55
N SER A 140 -14.32 1.62 9.63
CA SER A 140 -14.88 1.70 8.28
C SER A 140 -13.89 2.18 7.21
N THR A 141 -14.22 1.96 5.93
CA THR A 141 -13.61 2.67 4.80
C THR A 141 -13.70 4.19 4.98
N ILE A 142 -14.76 4.67 5.63
CA ILE A 142 -14.99 6.07 5.97
C ILE A 142 -14.48 6.35 7.39
N ARG A 143 -13.79 7.48 7.58
CA ARG A 143 -13.26 7.86 8.89
C ARG A 143 -14.39 7.98 9.92
N ALA A 144 -14.30 7.16 10.94
CA ALA A 144 -15.08 7.22 12.17
C ALA A 144 -14.27 6.56 13.30
N THR A 145 -14.24 7.11 14.51
CA THR A 145 -14.12 6.30 15.74
C THR A 145 -14.32 7.14 16.99
N ALA A 146 -14.94 6.52 17.99
CA ALA A 146 -15.01 7.04 19.35
C ALA A 146 -14.86 5.90 20.38
N GLN A 147 -13.88 5.00 20.24
CA GLN A 147 -13.56 4.05 21.32
C GLN A 147 -12.46 4.57 22.27
N GLY A 148 -12.80 4.52 23.58
CA GLY A 148 -11.92 4.82 24.73
C GLY A 148 -12.28 6.05 25.58
N TRP A 149 -13.08 6.99 25.03
CA TRP A 149 -13.64 8.22 25.65
C TRP A 149 -12.81 8.87 26.78
N SER A 150 -11.71 9.54 26.39
CA SER A 150 -11.12 10.66 27.15
C SER A 150 -11.73 12.01 26.71
N ALA A 151 -11.45 13.09 27.45
CA ALA A 151 -11.97 14.43 27.14
C ALA A 151 -11.43 15.03 25.82
N GLU A 152 -10.31 14.52 25.30
CA GLU A 152 -9.61 15.08 24.13
C GLU A 152 -10.24 14.74 22.76
N HIS A 153 -11.21 13.80 22.68
CA HIS A 153 -11.69 13.23 21.40
C HIS A 153 -13.06 13.77 20.92
N LYS A 154 -13.34 15.06 21.16
CA LYS A 154 -14.60 15.76 20.79
C LYS A 154 -14.50 16.61 19.50
N ASP A 155 -13.37 16.52 18.79
CA ASP A 155 -13.11 17.30 17.58
C ASP A 155 -13.96 16.80 16.39
N PRO A 156 -14.56 17.71 15.57
CA PRO A 156 -15.34 17.35 14.38
C PRO A 156 -14.67 16.35 13.44
N THR A 157 -13.34 16.41 13.31
CA THR A 157 -12.54 15.56 12.40
C THR A 157 -12.54 14.07 12.75
N PHE A 158 -13.10 13.69 13.92
CA PHE A 158 -13.19 12.30 14.40
C PHE A 158 -14.57 11.66 14.19
N SER A 159 -15.53 12.41 13.65
CA SER A 159 -16.87 11.94 13.31
C SER A 159 -17.07 11.88 11.80
N SER A 160 -17.77 10.87 11.32
CA SER A 160 -18.13 10.79 9.89
C SER A 160 -19.09 11.91 9.45
N ILE A 161 -19.58 12.74 10.37
CA ILE A 161 -20.42 13.92 10.06
C ILE A 161 -19.76 14.89 9.07
N ILE A 162 -18.42 14.89 8.97
CA ILE A 162 -17.68 15.71 8.00
C ILE A 162 -18.01 15.38 6.54
N TRP A 163 -18.51 14.16 6.28
CA TRP A 163 -18.95 13.70 4.96
C TRP A 163 -20.35 14.18 4.59
N ASP A 164 -20.89 15.16 5.32
CA ASP A 164 -22.22 15.69 5.04
C ASP A 164 -22.34 16.22 3.61
N ARG A 165 -23.43 15.86 2.92
CA ARG A 165 -23.74 16.21 1.52
C ARG A 165 -22.68 15.78 0.51
N TRP A 166 -22.23 14.53 0.66
CA TRP A 166 -21.40 13.85 -0.33
C TRP A 166 -22.19 12.78 -1.10
N ILE A 167 -21.82 12.60 -2.35
CA ILE A 167 -22.24 11.50 -3.22
C ILE A 167 -21.04 10.58 -3.43
N LEU A 168 -21.20 9.28 -3.17
CA LEU A 168 -20.22 8.25 -3.51
C LEU A 168 -20.83 7.36 -4.59
N ARG A 169 -20.15 7.23 -5.74
CA ARG A 169 -20.65 6.45 -6.88
C ARG A 169 -19.61 5.52 -7.49
N ASN A 170 -20.00 4.31 -7.86
CA ASN A 170 -19.19 3.32 -8.58
C ASN A 170 -17.94 2.80 -7.83
N PHE A 171 -18.05 2.58 -6.51
CA PHE A 171 -16.95 2.03 -5.70
C PHE A 171 -17.21 0.60 -5.25
N TYR A 172 -16.11 -0.15 -5.12
CA TYR A 172 -16.07 -1.41 -4.39
C TYR A 172 -15.27 -1.19 -3.10
N ALA A 173 -15.92 -1.25 -1.95
CA ALA A 173 -15.27 -1.09 -0.64
C ALA A 173 -15.16 -2.45 0.07
N THR A 174 -13.98 -2.77 0.60
CA THR A 174 -13.69 -4.03 1.30
C THR A 174 -12.59 -3.86 2.35
N GLY A 175 -12.35 -4.91 3.15
CA GLY A 175 -11.19 -5.00 4.04
C GLY A 175 -11.34 -4.26 5.37
N ALA A 176 -12.49 -3.62 5.62
CA ALA A 176 -12.82 -2.92 6.86
C ALA A 176 -13.83 -3.70 7.73
N ASP A 177 -13.97 -3.28 8.99
CA ASP A 177 -14.98 -3.88 9.88
C ASP A 177 -16.40 -3.56 9.41
N ALA A 178 -16.65 -2.30 9.07
CA ALA A 178 -17.80 -1.84 8.32
C ALA A 178 -17.36 -1.38 6.93
N GLY A 179 -18.14 -1.66 5.89
CA GLY A 179 -17.89 -1.17 4.54
C GLY A 179 -18.10 0.35 4.42
N LEU A 180 -19.01 0.79 3.56
CA LEU A 180 -19.42 2.17 3.38
C LEU A 180 -20.42 2.53 4.49
N PHE A 181 -19.87 2.86 5.65
CA PHE A 181 -20.62 3.10 6.87
C PHE A 181 -20.20 4.43 7.52
N TRP A 182 -21.18 5.27 7.85
CA TRP A 182 -20.94 6.57 8.49
C TRP A 182 -21.38 6.53 9.95
N ASP A 183 -20.41 6.52 10.87
CA ASP A 183 -20.71 6.63 12.30
C ASP A 183 -20.44 8.04 12.81
N CYS A 184 -21.52 8.76 13.11
CA CYS A 184 -21.45 10.14 13.58
C CYS A 184 -21.22 10.27 15.11
N THR A 185 -20.81 9.17 15.77
CA THR A 185 -20.61 8.86 17.21
C THR A 185 -20.62 9.98 18.28
N ASN A 186 -20.09 11.18 18.03
CA ASN A 186 -19.92 12.23 19.02
C ASN A 186 -20.81 13.48 18.80
N ARG A 187 -21.57 13.53 17.69
CA ARG A 187 -22.44 14.67 17.33
C ARG A 187 -23.71 14.19 16.65
N ILE A 188 -24.82 14.35 17.36
CA ILE A 188 -26.15 14.11 16.82
C ILE A 188 -26.59 15.39 16.09
N GLU A 189 -26.25 15.46 14.80
CA GLU A 189 -26.56 16.59 13.93
C GLU A 189 -27.28 16.12 12.65
N PRO A 190 -28.00 17.02 11.94
CA PRO A 190 -28.56 16.70 10.64
C PRO A 190 -27.46 16.27 9.66
N PHE A 191 -27.64 15.11 9.01
CA PHE A 191 -26.66 14.50 8.12
C PHE A 191 -27.32 13.93 6.87
N THR A 192 -26.63 14.02 5.74
CA THR A 192 -27.05 13.41 4.48
C THR A 192 -25.84 12.87 3.73
N VAL A 193 -25.97 11.65 3.21
CA VAL A 193 -25.04 11.06 2.23
C VAL A 193 -25.87 10.33 1.17
N VAL A 194 -25.35 10.29 -0.06
CA VAL A 194 -25.93 9.53 -1.16
C VAL A 194 -24.89 8.52 -1.64
N VAL A 195 -25.23 7.24 -1.62
CA VAL A 195 -24.37 6.15 -2.06
C VAL A 195 -25.06 5.44 -3.22
N GLU A 196 -24.41 5.40 -4.38
CA GLU A 196 -25.00 4.86 -5.60
C GLU A 196 -24.06 3.88 -6.30
N ASP A 197 -24.60 2.79 -6.84
CA ASP A 197 -23.85 1.88 -7.71
C ASP A 197 -22.58 1.30 -7.03
N CYS A 198 -22.62 1.20 -5.70
CA CYS A 198 -21.50 0.75 -4.89
C CYS A 198 -21.69 -0.69 -4.43
N VAL A 199 -20.59 -1.43 -4.38
CA VAL A 199 -20.51 -2.69 -3.65
C VAL A 199 -19.72 -2.45 -2.38
N SER A 200 -20.23 -2.92 -1.27
CA SER A 200 -19.62 -2.68 0.02
C SER A 200 -19.69 -3.91 0.90
N ILE A 201 -18.51 -4.36 1.33
CA ILE A 201 -18.32 -5.55 2.12
C ILE A 201 -17.59 -5.16 3.39
N GLY A 202 -18.23 -5.39 4.53
CA GLY A 202 -17.60 -5.30 5.84
C GLY A 202 -17.66 -6.65 6.54
N ARG A 203 -16.79 -6.83 7.54
CA ARG A 203 -16.93 -7.95 8.47
C ARG A 203 -18.26 -7.82 9.22
N ALA A 204 -18.43 -6.76 10.01
CA ALA A 204 -19.62 -6.51 10.81
C ALA A 204 -20.78 -5.86 10.03
N PHE A 205 -20.51 -4.85 9.20
CA PHE A 205 -21.57 -4.12 8.48
C PHE A 205 -21.26 -3.93 7.00
N GLY A 206 -22.20 -4.27 6.12
CA GLY A 206 -22.04 -3.98 4.69
C GLY A 206 -22.09 -2.49 4.38
N GLY A 207 -22.94 -1.74 5.07
CA GLY A 207 -22.98 -0.28 5.00
C GLY A 207 -24.06 0.30 5.90
N GLY A 208 -24.22 1.62 5.84
CA GLY A 208 -25.28 2.33 6.56
C GLY A 208 -24.82 3.57 7.31
N VAL A 209 -25.59 3.97 8.32
CA VAL A 209 -25.40 5.22 9.05
C VAL A 209 -25.82 5.09 10.52
N ALA A 210 -25.07 5.72 11.42
CA ALA A 210 -25.43 5.80 12.83
C ALA A 210 -25.14 7.18 13.43
N SER A 211 -25.79 7.46 14.57
CA SER A 211 -25.49 8.59 15.44
C SER A 211 -25.83 9.96 14.86
N CYS A 212 -26.83 10.06 13.98
CA CYS A 212 -27.19 11.31 13.32
C CYS A 212 -28.70 11.60 13.37
N LEU A 213 -29.08 12.78 12.87
CA LEU A 213 -30.47 13.13 12.54
C LEU A 213 -30.62 13.18 11.02
N SER A 214 -31.77 12.77 10.50
CA SER A 214 -32.07 12.90 9.07
C SER A 214 -32.65 14.28 8.74
N ARG A 215 -32.34 14.82 7.55
CA ARG A 215 -32.94 16.06 7.04
C ARG A 215 -34.27 15.81 6.34
N TYR A 216 -35.13 16.82 6.35
CA TYR A 216 -36.50 16.71 5.82
C TYR A 216 -36.55 16.55 4.30
N ASP A 217 -35.75 17.33 3.60
CA ASP A 217 -35.68 17.46 2.15
C ASP A 217 -34.46 16.75 1.54
N GLU A 218 -33.56 16.22 2.38
CA GLU A 218 -32.28 15.63 2.00
C GLU A 218 -32.11 14.24 2.68
N PRO A 219 -32.89 13.22 2.29
CA PRO A 219 -32.84 11.92 2.92
C PRO A 219 -31.50 11.21 2.66
N ILE A 220 -31.03 10.46 3.66
CA ILE A 220 -29.86 9.59 3.49
C ILE A 220 -30.26 8.48 2.51
N THR A 221 -29.47 8.27 1.45
CA THR A 221 -29.90 7.42 0.34
C THR A 221 -28.84 6.39 -0.03
N PHE A 222 -29.25 5.14 -0.11
CA PHE A 222 -28.51 4.05 -0.74
C PHE A 222 -29.29 3.59 -1.97
N ARG A 223 -28.64 3.56 -3.14
CA ARG A 223 -29.30 3.24 -4.41
C ARG A 223 -28.46 2.30 -5.25
N ARG A 224 -29.03 1.20 -5.74
CA ARG A 224 -28.33 0.20 -6.57
C ARG A 224 -27.05 -0.34 -5.90
N CYS A 225 -27.06 -0.43 -4.57
CA CYS A 225 -25.92 -0.88 -3.78
C CYS A 225 -26.02 -2.37 -3.41
N LYS A 226 -24.86 -3.04 -3.30
CA LYS A 226 -24.76 -4.38 -2.68
C LYS A 226 -24.02 -4.25 -1.35
N LEU A 227 -24.70 -4.53 -0.24
CA LEU A 227 -24.19 -4.31 1.12
C LEU A 227 -24.09 -5.64 1.86
N TRP A 228 -22.87 -6.11 2.11
CA TRP A 228 -22.62 -7.44 2.65
C TRP A 228 -21.91 -7.37 3.99
N SER A 229 -22.44 -8.09 4.97
CA SER A 229 -21.73 -8.46 6.17
C SER A 229 -21.29 -9.91 6.08
N LEU A 230 -20.05 -10.20 6.47
CA LEU A 230 -19.45 -11.54 6.43
C LEU A 230 -19.52 -12.28 7.77
N ASP A 231 -20.00 -11.63 8.83
CA ASP A 231 -19.89 -12.12 10.19
C ASP A 231 -21.25 -12.62 10.75
N GLU A 232 -21.18 -13.68 11.56
CA GLU A 232 -22.31 -14.38 12.16
C GLU A 232 -22.63 -13.89 13.59
N TRP A 233 -21.80 -13.03 14.17
CA TRP A 233 -21.97 -12.55 15.54
C TRP A 233 -23.16 -11.58 15.66
N GLY A 234 -23.89 -11.66 16.77
CA GLY A 234 -25.29 -11.23 16.87
C GLY A 234 -25.61 -9.74 16.67
N ASP A 235 -24.67 -8.87 16.38
CA ASP A 235 -24.88 -7.43 16.17
C ASP A 235 -24.49 -6.94 14.77
N THR A 236 -24.28 -7.85 13.81
CA THR A 236 -23.85 -7.59 12.43
C THR A 236 -25.04 -7.44 11.48
N ALA A 237 -24.88 -6.76 10.34
CA ALA A 237 -25.96 -6.62 9.35
C ALA A 237 -25.46 -6.26 7.96
N GLY A 238 -26.21 -6.63 6.93
CA GLY A 238 -25.96 -6.10 5.58
C GLY A 238 -26.09 -4.57 5.56
N LEU A 239 -27.16 -4.06 6.17
CA LEU A 239 -27.41 -2.62 6.36
C LEU A 239 -27.69 -2.30 7.84
N TYR A 240 -26.94 -1.36 8.41
CA TYR A 240 -27.14 -0.88 9.78
C TYR A 240 -27.58 0.59 9.81
N ILE A 241 -28.69 0.88 10.50
CA ILE A 241 -29.26 2.23 10.62
C ILE A 241 -29.49 2.56 12.10
N ARG A 242 -29.02 3.71 12.55
CA ARG A 242 -29.41 4.32 13.83
C ARG A 242 -29.58 5.83 13.69
N ILE A 243 -30.83 6.28 13.73
CA ILE A 243 -31.20 7.70 13.71
C ILE A 243 -31.73 8.07 15.09
N GLU A 244 -31.31 9.22 15.59
CA GLU A 244 -31.53 9.60 16.99
C GLU A 244 -32.84 10.38 17.20
N ASN A 245 -33.91 10.06 16.45
CA ASN A 245 -35.20 10.74 16.62
C ASN A 245 -35.82 10.42 17.99
N GLN A 246 -36.46 11.41 18.59
CA GLN A 246 -37.16 11.28 19.88
C GLN A 246 -38.52 10.58 19.77
N ALA A 247 -39.10 10.55 18.58
CA ALA A 247 -40.38 9.92 18.26
C ALA A 247 -40.36 9.40 16.82
N MET A 248 -41.26 8.47 16.49
CA MET A 248 -41.36 7.91 15.13
C MET A 248 -41.61 9.03 14.11
N PRO A 249 -40.72 9.24 13.13
CA PRO A 249 -40.89 10.30 12.16
C PRO A 249 -42.02 10.00 11.17
N GLU A 250 -42.70 11.06 10.72
CA GLU A 250 -43.80 10.95 9.74
C GLU A 250 -43.32 10.54 8.34
N ARG A 251 -42.02 10.66 8.08
CA ARG A 251 -41.34 10.39 6.81
C ARG A 251 -40.16 9.43 7.02
N PRO A 252 -39.64 8.79 5.96
CA PRO A 252 -38.41 8.03 6.07
C PRO A 252 -37.21 8.93 6.37
N ASP A 253 -36.32 8.42 7.22
CA ASP A 253 -34.98 8.95 7.48
C ASP A 253 -33.98 8.50 6.40
N VAL A 254 -34.11 7.23 5.99
CA VAL A 254 -33.22 6.55 5.06
C VAL A 254 -34.04 5.94 3.92
N ILE A 255 -33.57 6.14 2.69
CA ILE A 255 -34.12 5.54 1.48
C ILE A 255 -33.14 4.50 0.97
N VAL A 256 -33.65 3.30 0.71
CA VAL A 256 -32.92 2.17 0.14
C VAL A 256 -33.65 1.76 -1.14
N GLU A 257 -33.00 1.91 -2.29
CA GLU A 257 -33.61 1.73 -3.60
C GLU A 257 -32.79 0.78 -4.47
N ASP A 258 -33.41 -0.29 -4.96
CA ASP A 258 -32.75 -1.30 -5.80
C ASP A 258 -31.49 -1.92 -5.16
N CYS A 259 -31.44 -2.00 -3.82
CA CYS A 259 -30.29 -2.55 -3.10
C CYS A 259 -30.44 -4.04 -2.80
N THR A 260 -29.30 -4.71 -2.62
CA THR A 260 -29.21 -6.10 -2.12
C THR A 260 -28.40 -6.12 -0.83
N MET A 261 -29.05 -6.45 0.28
CA MET A 261 -28.43 -6.55 1.60
C MET A 261 -28.31 -8.00 2.02
N VAL A 262 -27.09 -8.43 2.34
CA VAL A 262 -26.78 -9.82 2.64
C VAL A 262 -26.01 -9.92 3.96
N SER A 263 -26.43 -10.81 4.84
CA SER A 263 -25.69 -11.12 6.07
C SER A 263 -26.06 -12.50 6.59
N PRO A 264 -25.16 -13.20 7.29
CA PRO A 264 -25.52 -14.38 8.07
C PRO A 264 -26.54 -14.09 9.19
N GLN A 265 -26.49 -12.90 9.80
CA GLN A 265 -27.25 -12.56 11.01
C GLN A 265 -28.60 -11.90 10.71
N CYS A 266 -28.61 -10.71 10.11
CA CYS A 266 -29.83 -10.04 9.63
C CYS A 266 -29.53 -9.16 8.41
N ALA A 267 -30.48 -9.05 7.49
CA ALA A 267 -30.28 -8.23 6.31
C ALA A 267 -30.27 -6.73 6.65
N MET A 268 -31.13 -6.31 7.59
CA MET A 268 -31.18 -4.92 8.07
C MET A 268 -31.38 -4.85 9.58
N LYS A 269 -30.55 -4.03 10.22
CA LYS A 269 -30.61 -3.73 11.66
C LYS A 269 -30.95 -2.27 11.91
N GLY A 270 -31.91 -2.04 12.80
CA GLY A 270 -32.30 -0.74 13.35
C GLY A 270 -31.89 -0.60 14.82
N GLY A 271 -31.12 0.44 15.12
CA GLY A 271 -30.70 0.80 16.49
C GLY A 271 -29.61 -0.09 17.08
N ASN A 272 -29.25 0.17 18.33
CA ASN A 272 -28.25 -0.61 19.08
C ASN A 272 -28.63 -0.76 20.55
N TYR A 273 -27.92 -1.62 21.28
CA TYR A 273 -28.17 -1.91 22.70
C TYR A 273 -28.11 -0.64 23.56
N GLY A 274 -29.13 -0.43 24.38
CA GLY A 274 -29.23 0.71 25.30
C GLY A 274 -29.75 2.01 24.66
N PHE A 275 -29.93 2.04 23.33
CA PHE A 275 -30.47 3.20 22.62
C PHE A 275 -31.98 3.08 22.43
N HIS A 276 -32.69 4.18 22.70
CA HIS A 276 -34.15 4.26 22.73
C HIS A 276 -34.66 5.30 21.73
N THR A 277 -34.22 5.18 20.48
CA THR A 277 -34.45 6.18 19.42
C THR A 277 -35.21 5.60 18.25
N PHE A 278 -35.98 6.46 17.58
CA PHE A 278 -36.93 6.04 16.56
C PHE A 278 -36.38 6.27 15.15
N MET A 279 -36.67 5.36 14.25
CA MET A 279 -36.23 5.47 12.86
C MET A 279 -37.24 4.87 11.91
N ARG A 280 -37.39 5.53 10.75
CA ARG A 280 -38.26 5.08 9.67
C ARG A 280 -37.45 4.90 8.39
N ILE A 281 -37.55 3.74 7.76
CA ILE A 281 -36.81 3.41 6.54
C ILE A 281 -37.80 3.21 5.40
N GLN A 282 -37.50 3.74 4.22
CA GLN A 282 -38.20 3.40 2.99
C GLN A 282 -37.34 2.46 2.15
N ALA A 283 -37.89 1.30 1.79
CA ALA A 283 -37.23 0.31 0.94
C ALA A 283 -38.03 0.11 -0.34
N ASN A 284 -37.44 0.44 -1.48
CA ASN A 284 -38.02 0.29 -2.81
C ASN A 284 -37.23 -0.76 -3.59
N ARG A 285 -37.90 -1.75 -4.19
CA ARG A 285 -37.30 -2.76 -5.09
C ARG A 285 -36.04 -3.45 -4.54
N SER A 286 -35.94 -3.53 -3.21
CA SER A 286 -34.73 -4.01 -2.52
C SER A 286 -34.88 -5.44 -2.02
N ARG A 287 -33.74 -6.12 -1.88
CA ARG A 287 -33.64 -7.53 -1.49
C ARG A 287 -32.95 -7.62 -0.14
N PHE A 288 -33.59 -8.30 0.80
CA PHE A 288 -33.12 -8.48 2.17
C PHE A 288 -32.87 -9.97 2.40
N ILE A 289 -31.60 -10.36 2.51
CA ILE A 289 -31.20 -11.77 2.49
C ILE A 289 -30.42 -12.10 3.77
N THR A 290 -30.94 -13.07 4.53
CA THR A 290 -30.30 -13.62 5.71
C THR A 290 -29.87 -15.06 5.43
N LEU A 291 -28.56 -15.32 5.45
CA LEU A 291 -27.96 -16.58 4.98
C LEU A 291 -28.05 -17.75 5.96
N ASN A 292 -28.27 -17.49 7.26
CA ASN A 292 -28.40 -18.54 8.26
C ASN A 292 -29.82 -19.15 8.29
N PHE A 293 -30.23 -19.77 7.18
CA PHE A 293 -31.58 -20.30 6.97
C PHE A 293 -31.71 -21.82 7.20
N SER A 294 -30.65 -22.52 7.63
CA SER A 294 -30.64 -23.99 7.70
C SER A 294 -30.31 -24.57 9.08
N GLN A 295 -31.20 -25.43 9.56
CA GLN A 295 -31.05 -26.56 10.50
C GLN A 295 -31.84 -26.45 11.82
N PRO A 296 -32.47 -27.55 12.30
CA PRO A 296 -33.28 -27.55 13.52
C PRO A 296 -32.47 -27.44 14.82
N ALA A 297 -31.15 -27.23 14.77
CA ALA A 297 -30.25 -27.22 15.93
C ALA A 297 -29.31 -25.99 16.03
N GLY A 298 -29.48 -24.98 15.18
CA GLY A 298 -28.78 -23.68 15.32
C GLY A 298 -29.63 -22.65 16.08
N THR A 299 -29.02 -21.61 16.63
CA THR A 299 -29.73 -20.44 17.18
C THR A 299 -30.36 -19.67 16.00
N PRO A 300 -31.70 -19.63 15.85
CA PRO A 300 -32.33 -18.93 14.74
C PRO A 300 -32.00 -17.45 14.77
N THR A 301 -31.93 -16.83 13.60
CA THR A 301 -31.71 -15.38 13.53
C THR A 301 -32.86 -14.61 14.17
N ASP A 302 -32.55 -13.43 14.72
CA ASP A 302 -33.54 -12.59 15.39
C ASP A 302 -34.55 -11.99 14.39
N GLY A 303 -34.27 -11.99 13.08
CA GLY A 303 -35.18 -11.63 11.99
C GLY A 303 -34.41 -11.18 10.74
N VAL A 304 -35.06 -11.19 9.57
CA VAL A 304 -34.52 -10.53 8.35
C VAL A 304 -34.36 -9.02 8.61
N ILE A 305 -35.36 -8.45 9.28
CA ILE A 305 -35.42 -7.08 9.76
C ILE A 305 -35.41 -7.12 11.28
N GLN A 306 -34.41 -6.46 11.88
CA GLN A 306 -34.19 -6.50 13.31
C GLN A 306 -34.25 -5.11 13.92
N SER A 307 -35.02 -4.94 14.99
CA SER A 307 -34.81 -3.84 15.95
C SER A 307 -33.97 -4.35 17.12
N VAL A 308 -32.99 -3.59 17.60
CA VAL A 308 -32.15 -4.09 18.70
C VAL A 308 -32.84 -4.00 20.06
N GLN A 309 -33.34 -2.82 20.44
CA GLN A 309 -33.82 -2.57 21.81
C GLN A 309 -35.29 -2.96 22.02
N ASN A 310 -36.20 -2.45 21.19
CA ASN A 310 -37.65 -2.70 21.26
C ASN A 310 -38.29 -2.45 19.88
N GLY A 311 -39.35 -3.19 19.53
CA GLY A 311 -39.97 -3.12 18.21
C GLY A 311 -40.51 -1.74 17.83
N LYS A 312 -41.08 -0.99 18.79
CA LYS A 312 -41.70 0.33 18.52
C LYS A 312 -40.76 1.39 17.95
N TYR A 313 -39.45 1.16 18.03
CA TYR A 313 -38.42 2.07 17.58
C TYR A 313 -38.14 2.01 16.08
N LEU A 314 -38.64 0.98 15.39
CA LEU A 314 -38.36 0.75 13.98
C LEU A 314 -39.65 0.71 13.17
N HIS A 315 -39.69 1.49 12.07
CA HIS A 315 -40.71 1.37 11.04
C HIS A 315 -40.08 1.19 9.65
N VAL A 316 -40.60 0.27 8.83
CA VAL A 316 -40.11 0.07 7.46
C VAL A 316 -41.24 0.11 6.44
N ASP A 317 -41.16 1.04 5.48
CA ASP A 317 -42.06 1.13 4.35
C ASP A 317 -41.51 0.31 3.17
N PHE A 318 -42.09 -0.86 2.92
CA PHE A 318 -41.70 -1.74 1.81
C PHE A 318 -42.51 -1.43 0.55
N GLN A 319 -41.81 -1.28 -0.56
CA GLN A 319 -42.39 -1.23 -1.90
C GLN A 319 -41.65 -2.18 -2.84
N ASP A 320 -42.36 -3.19 -3.36
CA ASP A 320 -41.82 -4.15 -4.35
C ASP A 320 -40.54 -4.89 -3.89
N CYS A 321 -40.46 -5.24 -2.61
CA CYS A 321 -39.28 -5.86 -1.99
C CYS A 321 -39.35 -7.39 -1.90
N THR A 322 -38.19 -8.04 -1.78
CA THR A 322 -38.06 -9.47 -1.47
C THR A 322 -37.27 -9.66 -0.18
N LEU A 323 -37.83 -10.44 0.75
CA LEU A 323 -37.23 -10.72 2.07
C LEU A 323 -37.02 -12.23 2.24
N MET A 324 -35.86 -12.63 2.76
CA MET A 324 -35.45 -14.04 2.83
C MET A 324 -34.71 -14.34 4.13
N GLY A 325 -35.19 -15.29 4.92
CA GLY A 325 -34.52 -15.71 6.15
C GLY A 325 -35.36 -16.66 7.00
N TYR A 326 -35.02 -16.81 8.28
CA TYR A 326 -35.79 -17.65 9.20
C TYR A 326 -37.21 -17.10 9.42
N LYS A 327 -37.31 -15.83 9.84
CA LYS A 327 -38.55 -15.06 10.06
C LYS A 327 -38.36 -13.60 9.66
N ILE A 328 -39.44 -12.86 9.38
CA ILE A 328 -39.34 -11.48 8.86
C ILE A 328 -38.86 -10.48 9.91
N PHE A 329 -39.55 -10.41 11.05
CA PHE A 329 -39.28 -9.42 12.09
C PHE A 329 -38.75 -10.07 13.37
N GLY A 330 -37.87 -9.35 14.07
CA GLY A 330 -37.73 -9.56 15.49
C GLY A 330 -36.83 -8.57 16.20
N VAL A 331 -36.70 -8.80 17.51
CA VAL A 331 -36.08 -7.89 18.46
C VAL A 331 -35.07 -8.64 19.30
N LYS A 332 -33.90 -8.03 19.54
CA LYS A 332 -32.80 -8.70 20.25
C LYS A 332 -32.93 -8.63 21.78
N VAL A 333 -33.28 -7.46 22.32
CA VAL A 333 -33.42 -7.23 23.78
C VAL A 333 -34.83 -7.55 24.25
N ASP A 334 -35.82 -6.72 23.91
CA ASP A 334 -37.21 -6.91 24.29
C ASP A 334 -37.95 -7.79 23.26
N LYS A 335 -37.66 -9.09 23.28
CA LYS A 335 -38.12 -10.05 22.25
C LYS A 335 -39.64 -10.06 22.04
N ASP A 336 -40.41 -9.81 23.10
CA ASP A 336 -41.88 -9.81 23.06
C ASP A 336 -42.46 -8.59 22.32
N SER A 337 -41.65 -7.54 22.16
CA SER A 337 -42.01 -6.35 21.38
C SER A 337 -41.83 -6.51 19.87
N ALA A 338 -41.45 -7.68 19.36
CA ALA A 338 -41.27 -7.90 17.91
C ALA A 338 -42.50 -7.53 17.05
N LYS A 339 -43.69 -7.72 17.60
CA LYS A 339 -44.97 -7.32 16.99
C LYS A 339 -45.17 -5.82 16.87
N ASP A 340 -44.39 -5.02 17.60
CA ASP A 340 -44.48 -3.56 17.64
C ASP A 340 -43.59 -2.91 16.56
N ILE A 341 -42.81 -3.69 15.80
CA ILE A 341 -42.10 -3.18 14.61
C ILE A 341 -43.14 -2.72 13.59
N GLY A 342 -43.12 -1.42 13.30
CA GLY A 342 -43.99 -0.82 12.30
C GLY A 342 -43.58 -1.22 10.90
N PHE A 343 -44.56 -1.46 10.01
CA PHE A 343 -44.27 -1.59 8.60
C PHE A 343 -45.45 -1.18 7.73
N THR A 344 -45.15 -0.80 6.49
CA THR A 344 -46.14 -0.78 5.41
C THR A 344 -45.67 -1.67 4.26
N ALA A 345 -46.61 -2.20 3.49
CA ALA A 345 -46.31 -3.03 2.32
C ALA A 345 -47.15 -2.52 1.14
N LYS A 346 -46.47 -2.12 0.06
CA LYS A 346 -47.08 -1.63 -1.18
C LYS A 346 -46.51 -2.41 -2.36
N GLY A 347 -47.38 -2.75 -3.32
CA GLY A 347 -46.97 -3.53 -4.48
C GLY A 347 -46.62 -4.97 -4.11
N SER A 348 -45.63 -5.55 -4.78
CA SER A 348 -45.26 -6.96 -4.62
C SER A 348 -44.19 -7.13 -3.54
N VAL A 349 -44.59 -7.19 -2.27
CA VAL A 349 -43.67 -7.52 -1.16
C VAL A 349 -43.69 -9.02 -0.90
N ASN A 350 -42.59 -9.70 -1.23
CA ASN A 350 -42.46 -11.14 -1.19
C ASN A 350 -41.55 -11.60 -0.05
N ALA A 351 -41.88 -12.72 0.59
CA ALA A 351 -41.20 -13.24 1.76
C ALA A 351 -40.98 -14.76 1.64
N TYR A 352 -39.73 -15.20 1.62
CA TYR A 352 -39.37 -16.60 1.82
C TYR A 352 -38.91 -16.79 3.28
N VAL A 353 -39.67 -17.57 4.05
CA VAL A 353 -39.38 -17.89 5.45
C VAL A 353 -39.46 -19.39 5.69
N GLN A 354 -38.81 -19.88 6.75
CA GLN A 354 -38.90 -21.31 7.13
C GLN A 354 -40.38 -21.71 7.27
N TRP A 355 -40.75 -22.91 6.82
CA TRP A 355 -42.15 -23.33 6.63
C TRP A 355 -43.08 -23.05 7.83
N THR A 356 -42.57 -23.19 9.06
CA THR A 356 -43.30 -22.98 10.32
C THR A 356 -43.55 -21.52 10.68
N GLN A 357 -42.87 -20.56 10.04
CA GLN A 357 -42.99 -19.14 10.36
C GLN A 357 -44.13 -18.50 9.57
N GLU A 358 -44.82 -17.58 10.25
CA GLU A 358 -45.86 -16.73 9.65
C GLU A 358 -45.23 -15.57 8.87
N VAL A 359 -45.95 -15.11 7.85
CA VAL A 359 -45.60 -13.92 7.08
C VAL A 359 -46.59 -12.81 7.45
N PRO A 360 -46.12 -11.58 7.77
CA PRO A 360 -46.99 -10.48 8.15
C PRO A 360 -48.07 -10.18 7.10
N LYS A 361 -49.24 -9.72 7.57
CA LYS A 361 -50.36 -9.37 6.69
C LYS A 361 -49.93 -8.28 5.69
N GLY A 362 -50.22 -8.52 4.40
CA GLY A 362 -49.84 -7.62 3.31
C GLY A 362 -48.57 -8.01 2.56
N MET A 363 -47.88 -9.07 2.99
CA MET A 363 -46.75 -9.68 2.26
C MET A 363 -47.13 -11.05 1.68
N ASN A 364 -46.52 -11.42 0.56
CA ASN A 364 -46.74 -12.71 -0.10
C ASN A 364 -45.73 -13.75 0.39
N LYS A 365 -46.19 -14.88 0.93
CA LYS A 365 -45.31 -16.01 1.28
C LYS A 365 -44.90 -16.77 0.02
N LEU A 366 -43.59 -16.90 -0.20
CA LEU A 366 -43.02 -17.68 -1.28
C LEU A 366 -42.88 -19.15 -0.85
N SER A 367 -43.22 -20.08 -1.75
CA SER A 367 -43.10 -21.53 -1.51
C SER A 367 -41.70 -22.08 -1.72
N SER A 368 -40.86 -21.36 -2.47
CA SER A 368 -39.50 -21.75 -2.83
C SER A 368 -38.60 -20.51 -2.90
N TRP A 369 -37.31 -20.73 -2.75
CA TRP A 369 -36.30 -19.69 -2.96
C TRP A 369 -36.31 -19.26 -4.45
N PRO A 370 -36.48 -17.96 -4.78
CA PRO A 370 -36.36 -17.49 -6.16
C PRO A 370 -34.90 -17.57 -6.61
N VAL A 371 -34.61 -18.36 -7.62
CA VAL A 371 -33.23 -18.60 -8.10
C VAL A 371 -32.61 -17.31 -8.65
N GLU A 372 -33.43 -16.40 -9.16
CA GLU A 372 -33.04 -15.11 -9.71
C GLU A 372 -32.38 -14.20 -8.65
N VAL A 373 -32.65 -14.43 -7.35
CA VAL A 373 -32.00 -13.70 -6.26
C VAL A 373 -30.50 -14.03 -6.16
N PHE A 374 -30.05 -15.19 -6.65
CA PHE A 374 -28.61 -15.50 -6.67
C PHE A 374 -27.84 -14.61 -7.64
N ASP A 375 -28.44 -14.21 -8.77
CA ASP A 375 -27.83 -13.25 -9.69
C ASP A 375 -27.71 -11.86 -9.04
N GLU A 376 -28.68 -11.49 -8.21
CA GLU A 376 -28.66 -10.24 -7.44
C GLU A 376 -27.61 -10.25 -6.31
N ILE A 377 -27.33 -11.43 -5.73
CA ILE A 377 -26.19 -11.61 -4.83
C ILE A 377 -24.89 -11.54 -5.62
N SER A 378 -24.79 -12.13 -6.80
CA SER A 378 -23.53 -12.17 -7.56
C SER A 378 -22.94 -10.77 -7.77
N MET A 379 -21.62 -10.67 -7.89
CA MET A 379 -20.98 -9.38 -8.15
C MET A 379 -21.42 -8.78 -9.50
N PRO A 380 -21.70 -7.46 -9.61
CA PRO A 380 -21.97 -6.85 -10.90
C PRO A 380 -20.84 -7.14 -11.89
N THR A 381 -21.22 -7.61 -13.07
CA THR A 381 -20.30 -7.78 -14.19
C THR A 381 -19.84 -6.40 -14.61
N VAL A 382 -18.52 -6.19 -14.60
CA VAL A 382 -17.94 -5.01 -15.23
C VAL A 382 -17.53 -5.44 -16.63
N PRO A 383 -17.90 -4.71 -17.69
CA PRO A 383 -17.38 -4.97 -19.02
C PRO A 383 -15.86 -5.04 -18.94
N ASP A 384 -15.29 -6.16 -19.41
CA ASP A 384 -13.85 -6.30 -19.52
C ASP A 384 -13.48 -5.94 -20.97
N PRO A 385 -12.97 -4.72 -21.22
CA PRO A 385 -12.62 -4.31 -22.57
C PRO A 385 -11.36 -5.03 -23.10
N ARG A 386 -10.70 -5.86 -22.28
CA ARG A 386 -9.47 -6.53 -22.67
C ARG A 386 -9.71 -7.52 -23.80
N PRO A 387 -8.70 -7.74 -24.67
CA PRO A 387 -8.75 -8.80 -25.66
C PRO A 387 -9.04 -10.15 -25.00
N THR A 388 -10.01 -10.89 -25.53
CA THR A 388 -10.36 -12.20 -24.99
C THR A 388 -9.27 -13.21 -25.35
N MET A 389 -8.63 -13.76 -24.33
CA MET A 389 -7.66 -14.86 -24.45
C MET A 389 -8.36 -16.16 -24.05
N GLU A 390 -8.16 -17.22 -24.83
CA GLU A 390 -8.82 -18.52 -24.68
C GLU A 390 -7.80 -19.65 -24.49
N ASN A 391 -8.31 -20.84 -24.17
CA ASN A 391 -7.55 -22.10 -24.17
C ASN A 391 -6.26 -22.05 -23.34
N GLU A 392 -6.34 -21.54 -22.10
CA GLU A 392 -5.19 -21.57 -21.19
C GLU A 392 -4.77 -23.01 -20.89
N THR A 393 -3.52 -23.34 -21.15
CA THR A 393 -2.96 -24.68 -20.94
C THR A 393 -1.57 -24.62 -20.31
N LEU A 394 -1.29 -25.54 -19.37
CA LEU A 394 0.08 -25.84 -18.93
C LEU A 394 0.84 -26.55 -20.08
N VAL A 395 1.99 -26.01 -20.45
CA VAL A 395 2.82 -26.51 -21.56
C VAL A 395 4.00 -27.32 -21.04
N VAL A 396 4.76 -26.77 -20.09
CA VAL A 396 5.97 -27.40 -19.53
C VAL A 396 6.00 -27.16 -18.02
N GLY A 397 6.24 -28.21 -17.24
CA GLY A 397 6.48 -28.10 -15.80
C GLY A 397 7.96 -27.90 -15.48
N ASP A 398 8.26 -27.33 -14.31
CA ASP A 398 9.62 -27.10 -13.80
C ASP A 398 10.52 -26.36 -14.81
N MET A 399 9.94 -25.34 -15.46
CA MET A 399 10.59 -24.60 -16.53
C MET A 399 10.32 -23.11 -16.40
N CYS A 400 11.37 -22.32 -16.55
CA CYS A 400 11.36 -20.88 -16.34
C CYS A 400 11.05 -20.08 -17.62
N GLU A 401 11.68 -20.41 -18.75
CA GLU A 401 11.59 -19.56 -19.94
C GLU A 401 11.57 -20.38 -21.23
N VAL A 402 10.67 -19.98 -22.14
CA VAL A 402 10.59 -20.50 -23.50
C VAL A 402 10.32 -19.37 -24.48
N SER A 403 10.77 -19.54 -25.72
CA SER A 403 10.48 -18.60 -26.82
C SER A 403 9.89 -19.36 -28.01
N PRO A 404 8.64 -19.06 -28.42
CA PRO A 404 7.98 -19.75 -29.51
C PRO A 404 8.34 -19.15 -30.87
N ILE A 405 8.63 -20.01 -31.85
CA ILE A 405 8.95 -19.57 -33.23
C ILE A 405 8.23 -20.42 -34.28
N VAL A 406 7.91 -19.81 -35.41
CA VAL A 406 7.45 -20.54 -36.60
C VAL A 406 8.60 -20.60 -37.60
N TRP A 407 9.06 -21.82 -37.87
CA TRP A 407 10.11 -22.07 -38.85
C TRP A 407 9.68 -23.20 -39.77
N LYS A 408 9.79 -22.99 -41.08
CA LYS A 408 9.36 -23.96 -42.11
C LYS A 408 7.92 -24.46 -41.87
N ASP A 409 7.01 -23.51 -41.66
CA ASP A 409 5.57 -23.74 -41.44
C ASP A 409 5.20 -24.61 -40.22
N ARG A 410 6.14 -24.79 -39.29
CA ARG A 410 5.94 -25.56 -38.06
C ARG A 410 6.25 -24.72 -36.83
N LEU A 411 5.49 -24.96 -35.77
CA LEU A 411 5.68 -24.33 -34.48
C LEU A 411 6.76 -25.06 -33.68
N HIS A 412 7.72 -24.31 -33.18
CA HIS A 412 8.83 -24.79 -32.35
C HIS A 412 8.91 -23.98 -31.06
N LEU A 413 9.57 -24.54 -30.05
CA LEU A 413 9.90 -23.87 -28.80
C LEU A 413 11.41 -23.90 -28.59
N LEU A 414 12.03 -22.72 -28.50
CA LEU A 414 13.29 -22.56 -27.80
C LEU A 414 13.03 -22.75 -26.30
N ILE A 415 13.82 -23.59 -25.64
CA ILE A 415 13.74 -23.85 -24.21
C ILE A 415 15.09 -23.49 -23.58
N CYS A 416 15.03 -22.68 -22.52
CA CYS A 416 16.19 -22.31 -21.72
C CYS A 416 16.33 -23.28 -20.53
N HIS A 417 17.28 -24.22 -20.61
CA HIS A 417 17.55 -25.15 -19.51
C HIS A 417 18.50 -24.48 -18.52
N ARG A 418 18.04 -24.31 -17.27
CA ARG A 418 18.86 -23.85 -16.14
C ARG A 418 18.25 -24.30 -14.80
N PRO A 419 19.06 -24.47 -13.74
CA PRO A 419 18.56 -24.71 -12.39
C PRO A 419 17.89 -23.45 -11.80
N ALA A 420 17.00 -23.64 -10.81
CA ALA A 420 16.29 -22.55 -10.15
C ALA A 420 17.23 -21.59 -9.37
N SER A 421 18.32 -22.11 -8.80
CA SER A 421 19.35 -21.33 -8.13
C SER A 421 20.71 -22.02 -8.20
N GLY A 422 21.79 -21.28 -8.42
CA GLY A 422 23.15 -21.83 -8.50
C GLY A 422 23.41 -22.56 -9.81
N GLY A 423 24.28 -23.59 -9.80
CA GLY A 423 24.60 -24.41 -10.98
C GLY A 423 25.99 -24.14 -11.57
N THR A 424 26.48 -25.07 -12.38
CA THR A 424 27.71 -24.91 -13.16
C THR A 424 27.38 -24.57 -14.59
N ARG A 425 28.36 -24.07 -15.36
CA ARG A 425 28.20 -23.67 -16.77
C ARG A 425 27.49 -24.73 -17.63
N GLU A 426 27.72 -26.01 -17.34
CA GLU A 426 27.19 -27.16 -18.06
C GLU A 426 25.68 -27.38 -17.83
N ASP A 427 25.15 -26.86 -16.71
CA ASP A 427 23.72 -26.91 -16.39
C ASP A 427 22.89 -25.91 -17.23
N TYR A 428 23.58 -24.98 -17.92
CA TYR A 428 22.97 -23.94 -18.75
C TYR A 428 23.13 -24.27 -20.23
N TYR A 429 22.02 -24.48 -20.93
CA TYR A 429 22.05 -24.69 -22.38
C TYR A 429 20.68 -24.44 -23.02
N LEU A 430 20.68 -24.31 -24.34
CA LEU A 430 19.47 -24.06 -25.12
C LEU A 430 19.11 -25.26 -25.98
N THR A 431 17.80 -25.54 -26.11
CA THR A 431 17.28 -26.52 -27.06
C THR A 431 16.17 -25.93 -27.91
N ILE A 432 16.03 -26.39 -29.16
CA ILE A 432 14.86 -26.09 -30.00
C ILE A 432 14.10 -27.39 -30.22
N ASN A 433 12.84 -27.40 -29.81
CA ASN A 433 11.97 -28.57 -29.89
C ASN A 433 10.79 -28.32 -30.83
N ASP A 434 10.40 -29.33 -31.61
CA ASP A 434 9.16 -29.29 -32.38
C ASP A 434 7.96 -29.48 -31.45
N VAL A 435 6.96 -28.60 -31.53
CA VAL A 435 5.80 -28.63 -30.62
C VAL A 435 4.85 -29.80 -30.92
N GLU A 436 4.71 -30.20 -32.18
CA GLU A 436 3.78 -31.25 -32.57
C GLU A 436 4.32 -32.65 -32.24
N SER A 437 5.61 -32.89 -32.47
CA SER A 437 6.24 -34.21 -32.24
C SER A 437 6.97 -34.32 -30.90
N GLY A 438 7.25 -33.21 -30.22
CA GLY A 438 8.07 -33.16 -29.01
C GLY A 438 9.55 -33.49 -29.22
N ALA A 439 10.03 -33.49 -30.48
CA ALA A 439 11.40 -33.88 -30.78
C ALA A 439 12.37 -32.72 -30.54
N GLU A 440 13.48 -32.98 -29.83
CA GLU A 440 14.61 -32.06 -29.73
C GLU A 440 15.34 -32.03 -31.09
N LEU A 441 15.31 -30.87 -31.75
CA LEU A 441 15.91 -30.68 -33.08
C LEU A 441 17.34 -30.11 -33.00
N ALA A 442 17.65 -29.37 -31.95
CA ALA A 442 18.96 -28.80 -31.70
C ALA A 442 19.24 -28.65 -30.20
N ARG A 443 20.52 -28.74 -29.84
CA ARG A 443 21.07 -28.40 -28.53
C ARG A 443 22.37 -27.62 -28.73
N PHE A 444 22.46 -26.43 -28.15
CA PHE A 444 23.56 -25.50 -28.38
C PHE A 444 23.72 -24.51 -27.22
N ALA A 445 24.70 -23.60 -27.32
CA ALA A 445 24.94 -22.50 -26.39
C ALA A 445 25.11 -22.93 -24.91
N THR A 446 26.05 -23.85 -24.65
CA THR A 446 26.41 -24.22 -23.27
C THR A 446 27.01 -23.04 -22.49
N GLY A 447 26.45 -22.74 -21.33
CA GLY A 447 26.76 -21.56 -20.51
C GLY A 447 25.87 -20.35 -20.79
N TYR A 448 24.76 -20.51 -21.51
CA TYR A 448 23.85 -19.42 -21.85
C TYR A 448 22.41 -19.74 -21.43
N GLY A 449 21.65 -18.69 -21.14
CA GLY A 449 20.23 -18.73 -20.77
C GLY A 449 19.59 -17.35 -20.97
N LEU A 450 18.43 -17.08 -20.38
CA LEU A 450 17.72 -15.79 -20.52
C LEU A 450 17.52 -15.41 -21.99
N ALA A 451 16.89 -16.32 -22.73
CA ALA A 451 17.01 -16.41 -24.18
C ALA A 451 15.68 -16.29 -24.92
N SER A 452 15.69 -15.50 -26.01
CA SER A 452 14.57 -15.35 -26.93
C SER A 452 15.00 -15.71 -28.36
N ALA A 453 14.07 -16.20 -29.17
CA ALA A 453 14.28 -16.59 -30.55
C ALA A 453 13.33 -15.86 -31.50
N GLU A 454 13.83 -15.54 -32.70
CA GLU A 454 13.04 -15.01 -33.81
C GLU A 454 13.49 -15.60 -35.14
N VAL A 455 12.61 -15.51 -36.14
CA VAL A 455 12.89 -15.99 -37.51
C VAL A 455 12.93 -14.82 -38.48
N PHE A 456 14.08 -14.59 -39.11
CA PHE A 456 14.26 -13.58 -40.15
C PHE A 456 14.65 -14.25 -41.47
N GLY A 457 13.70 -14.29 -42.41
CA GLY A 457 13.85 -15.09 -43.63
C GLY A 457 13.92 -16.58 -43.30
N ASP A 458 14.99 -17.25 -43.72
CA ASP A 458 15.22 -18.68 -43.41
C ASP A 458 16.04 -18.90 -42.13
N ALA A 459 16.55 -17.82 -41.52
CA ALA A 459 17.46 -17.89 -40.38
C ALA A 459 16.70 -17.83 -39.05
N ILE A 460 17.03 -18.75 -38.14
CA ILE A 460 16.68 -18.64 -36.73
C ILE A 460 17.77 -17.81 -36.05
N VAL A 461 17.35 -16.77 -35.34
CA VAL A 461 18.20 -15.88 -34.57
C VAL A 461 17.81 -16.01 -33.10
N VAL A 462 18.79 -16.25 -32.24
CA VAL A 462 18.59 -16.39 -30.80
C VAL A 462 19.48 -15.39 -30.08
N THR A 463 18.90 -14.60 -29.19
CA THR A 463 19.64 -13.74 -28.27
C THR A 463 19.60 -14.37 -26.89
N ALA A 464 20.76 -14.53 -26.25
CA ALA A 464 20.87 -15.17 -24.95
C ALA A 464 21.98 -14.50 -24.13
N SER A 465 21.82 -14.53 -22.81
CA SER A 465 22.80 -13.99 -21.90
C SER A 465 23.77 -15.05 -21.42
N ARG A 466 25.05 -14.70 -21.33
CA ARG A 466 26.11 -15.60 -20.88
C ARG A 466 26.17 -15.66 -19.36
N PHE A 467 26.11 -16.87 -18.81
CA PHE A 467 26.36 -17.12 -17.39
C PHE A 467 27.86 -17.31 -17.14
N ALA A 468 28.49 -16.33 -16.49
CA ALA A 468 29.90 -16.38 -16.11
C ALA A 468 30.13 -15.60 -14.81
N ASP A 469 31.07 -16.07 -13.99
CA ASP A 469 31.41 -15.47 -12.69
C ASP A 469 30.20 -15.37 -11.73
N ASN A 470 29.34 -16.41 -11.76
CA ASN A 470 28.08 -16.50 -11.01
C ASN A 470 27.06 -15.38 -11.32
N ASN A 471 27.13 -14.79 -12.52
CA ASN A 471 26.15 -13.79 -12.96
C ASN A 471 25.97 -13.77 -14.50
N TRP A 472 25.08 -12.89 -14.97
CA TRP A 472 24.77 -12.69 -16.39
C TRP A 472 25.45 -11.42 -16.93
N ASN A 473 26.24 -11.54 -17.99
CA ASN A 473 27.24 -10.49 -18.31
C ASN A 473 27.08 -9.79 -19.66
N ASP A 474 26.59 -10.48 -20.68
CA ASP A 474 26.51 -9.95 -22.05
C ASP A 474 25.31 -10.54 -22.79
N VAL A 475 24.88 -9.87 -23.86
CA VAL A 475 23.92 -10.42 -24.81
C VAL A 475 24.69 -10.95 -26.02
N THR A 476 24.56 -12.26 -26.25
CA THR A 476 25.17 -12.97 -27.37
C THR A 476 24.11 -13.42 -28.36
N LEU A 477 24.37 -13.19 -29.65
CA LEU A 477 23.52 -13.58 -30.76
C LEU A 477 24.03 -14.89 -31.38
N PHE A 478 23.14 -15.87 -31.48
CA PHE A 478 23.33 -17.12 -32.20
C PHE A 478 22.46 -17.12 -33.45
N LYS A 479 23.00 -17.62 -34.57
CA LYS A 479 22.25 -17.70 -35.84
C LYS A 479 22.48 -19.02 -36.55
N SER A 480 21.42 -19.61 -37.07
CA SER A 480 21.47 -20.84 -37.88
C SER A 480 20.39 -20.86 -38.97
N ASN A 481 20.70 -21.49 -40.11
CA ASN A 481 19.75 -21.76 -41.19
C ASN A 481 19.36 -23.26 -41.28
N ASP A 482 19.99 -24.13 -40.48
CA ASP A 482 19.86 -25.58 -40.59
C ASP A 482 19.77 -26.31 -39.24
N LEU A 483 19.78 -25.56 -38.12
CA LEU A 483 19.79 -26.04 -36.74
C LEU A 483 21.04 -26.84 -36.33
N LYS A 484 22.01 -26.99 -37.22
CA LYS A 484 23.24 -27.78 -37.03
C LYS A 484 24.46 -26.88 -36.91
N ASN A 485 24.57 -25.92 -37.81
CA ASN A 485 25.66 -24.97 -37.88
C ASN A 485 25.21 -23.64 -37.27
N TRP A 486 25.92 -23.18 -36.26
CA TRP A 486 25.61 -21.96 -35.52
C TRP A 486 26.78 -20.97 -35.61
N THR A 487 26.47 -19.70 -35.91
CA THR A 487 27.39 -18.59 -35.70
C THR A 487 27.06 -17.90 -34.39
N GLU A 488 28.07 -17.49 -33.63
CA GLU A 488 27.95 -16.84 -32.31
C GLU A 488 28.70 -15.51 -32.30
N LYS A 489 28.09 -14.47 -31.72
CA LYS A 489 28.70 -13.15 -31.58
C LYS A 489 28.16 -12.39 -30.36
N VAL A 490 29.05 -11.86 -29.53
CA VAL A 490 28.67 -10.91 -28.47
C VAL A 490 28.22 -9.61 -29.13
N ILE A 491 26.96 -9.21 -28.89
CA ILE A 491 26.37 -8.02 -29.53
C ILE A 491 26.18 -6.86 -28.55
N ILE A 492 26.05 -7.13 -27.25
CA ILE A 492 25.99 -6.12 -26.19
C ILE A 492 26.91 -6.53 -25.06
N THR A 493 27.82 -5.65 -24.67
CA THR A 493 28.67 -5.79 -23.48
C THR A 493 28.13 -4.93 -22.34
N GLN A 494 28.20 -5.42 -21.09
CA GLN A 494 27.85 -4.63 -19.91
C GLN A 494 28.70 -3.35 -19.74
N GLU A 495 28.11 -2.33 -19.14
CA GLU A 495 28.81 -1.21 -18.50
C GLU A 495 29.43 -1.65 -17.15
N PRO A 496 30.31 -0.84 -16.52
CA PRO A 496 30.83 -1.16 -15.19
C PRO A 496 29.70 -1.30 -14.14
N ASN A 497 29.73 -2.39 -13.38
CA ASN A 497 28.71 -2.76 -12.36
C ASN A 497 27.29 -2.99 -12.92
N GLU A 498 27.18 -3.22 -14.23
CA GLU A 498 25.95 -3.67 -14.89
C GLU A 498 26.04 -5.17 -15.19
N HIS A 499 24.91 -5.85 -15.08
CA HIS A 499 24.65 -7.20 -15.54
C HIS A 499 23.46 -7.17 -16.50
N LEU A 500 23.49 -8.05 -17.49
CA LEU A 500 22.52 -8.10 -18.59
C LEU A 500 21.74 -9.41 -18.54
N PHE A 501 20.40 -9.32 -18.60
CA PHE A 501 19.50 -10.44 -18.33
C PHE A 501 18.72 -10.83 -19.59
N ASN A 502 17.38 -10.92 -19.54
CA ASN A 502 16.57 -11.29 -20.69
C ASN A 502 16.71 -10.28 -21.83
N SER A 503 16.55 -10.76 -23.06
CA SER A 503 16.61 -9.92 -24.26
C SER A 503 15.65 -10.42 -25.32
N SER A 504 15.17 -9.50 -26.16
CA SER A 504 14.28 -9.81 -27.27
C SER A 504 14.60 -8.90 -28.45
N VAL A 505 14.54 -9.46 -29.66
CA VAL A 505 14.84 -8.76 -30.91
C VAL A 505 13.60 -8.69 -31.79
N CYS A 506 13.42 -7.61 -32.53
CA CYS A 506 12.43 -7.54 -33.60
C CYS A 506 12.96 -6.78 -34.81
N GLN A 507 12.33 -6.98 -35.97
CA GLN A 507 12.58 -6.16 -37.15
C GLN A 507 11.73 -4.89 -37.11
N GLY A 508 12.38 -3.73 -37.17
CA GLY A 508 11.77 -2.41 -37.26
C GLY A 508 11.92 -1.78 -38.66
N PRO A 509 11.47 -0.53 -38.85
CA PRO A 509 11.49 0.16 -40.14
C PRO A 509 12.91 0.48 -40.63
N GLU A 510 13.88 0.65 -39.72
CA GLU A 510 15.28 1.01 -40.05
C GLU A 510 16.28 -0.15 -39.90
N GLY A 511 15.80 -1.37 -39.63
CA GLY A 511 16.63 -2.54 -39.37
C GLY A 511 16.07 -3.39 -38.25
N TYR A 512 16.86 -3.65 -37.22
CA TYR A 512 16.54 -4.50 -36.08
C TYR A 512 16.70 -3.72 -34.78
N VAL A 513 15.83 -4.01 -33.83
CA VAL A 513 15.86 -3.43 -32.48
C VAL A 513 15.96 -4.56 -31.47
N LEU A 514 16.89 -4.42 -30.54
CA LEU A 514 17.06 -5.29 -29.38
C LEU A 514 16.58 -4.52 -28.16
N ALA A 515 15.63 -5.09 -27.42
CA ALA A 515 15.34 -4.73 -26.05
C ALA A 515 16.12 -5.68 -25.14
N TYR A 516 16.79 -5.16 -24.13
CA TYR A 516 17.55 -5.98 -23.18
C TYR A 516 17.42 -5.45 -21.75
N GLU A 517 17.28 -6.38 -20.83
CA GLU A 517 17.15 -6.12 -19.40
C GLU A 517 18.51 -5.88 -18.77
N SER A 518 18.55 -4.91 -17.86
CA SER A 518 19.76 -4.41 -17.22
C SER A 518 19.49 -4.07 -15.76
N ASN A 519 20.42 -4.37 -14.86
CA ASN A 519 20.42 -3.88 -13.48
C ASN A 519 21.37 -2.69 -13.28
N ASP A 520 21.55 -1.86 -14.31
CA ASP A 520 22.34 -0.63 -14.24
C ASP A 520 22.02 0.16 -12.95
N PRO A 521 23.03 0.41 -12.08
CA PRO A 521 22.83 1.06 -10.80
C PRO A 521 22.36 2.51 -10.89
N ALA A 522 22.33 3.11 -12.09
CA ALA A 522 21.69 4.41 -12.28
C ALA A 522 20.15 4.35 -12.14
N TYR A 523 19.57 3.15 -12.24
CA TYR A 523 18.15 2.88 -12.41
C TYR A 523 17.65 1.85 -11.38
N PRO A 524 16.33 1.82 -11.06
CA PRO A 524 15.76 0.77 -10.24
C PRO A 524 16.16 -0.62 -10.77
N ALA A 525 16.39 -1.54 -9.85
CA ALA A 525 16.81 -2.90 -10.18
C ALA A 525 15.89 -3.47 -11.27
N PHE A 526 16.52 -3.83 -12.39
CA PHE A 526 15.90 -4.30 -13.63
C PHE A 526 15.14 -3.21 -14.40
N THR A 527 15.75 -2.77 -15.49
CA THR A 527 15.30 -1.71 -16.41
C THR A 527 15.53 -2.16 -17.85
N ILE A 528 14.69 -1.72 -18.79
CA ILE A 528 14.80 -2.09 -20.20
C ILE A 528 15.62 -1.04 -20.98
N LYS A 529 16.70 -1.49 -21.61
CA LYS A 529 17.53 -0.70 -22.52
C LYS A 529 17.36 -1.19 -23.96
N PHE A 530 17.78 -0.36 -24.91
CA PHE A 530 17.61 -0.65 -26.34
C PHE A 530 18.91 -0.52 -27.12
N ALA A 531 19.03 -1.30 -28.19
CA ALA A 531 20.07 -1.17 -29.19
C ALA A 531 19.50 -1.40 -30.60
N GLN A 532 20.16 -0.84 -31.61
CA GLN A 532 19.76 -0.94 -33.01
C GLN A 532 20.86 -1.53 -33.89
N SER A 533 20.44 -2.26 -34.93
CA SER A 533 21.33 -2.81 -35.96
C SER A 533 20.69 -2.73 -37.34
N LYS A 534 21.48 -2.56 -38.40
CA LYS A 534 20.99 -2.64 -39.79
C LYS A 534 21.09 -4.05 -40.39
N ASP A 535 21.92 -4.89 -39.81
CA ASP A 535 22.41 -6.13 -40.42
C ASP A 535 22.46 -7.34 -39.46
N LEU A 536 22.01 -7.17 -38.20
CA LEU A 536 22.17 -8.11 -37.08
C LEU A 536 23.62 -8.34 -36.64
N GLU A 537 24.58 -7.67 -37.27
CA GLU A 537 26.01 -7.84 -37.03
C GLU A 537 26.56 -6.68 -36.19
N THR A 538 26.20 -5.45 -36.52
CA THR A 538 26.71 -4.24 -35.87
C THR A 538 25.61 -3.59 -35.05
N TRP A 539 25.81 -3.47 -33.74
CA TRP A 539 24.82 -2.98 -32.79
C TRP A 539 25.25 -1.66 -32.16
N THR A 540 24.30 -0.72 -32.06
CA THR A 540 24.48 0.60 -31.44
C THR A 540 23.52 0.73 -30.25
N LYS A 541 24.05 0.90 -29.03
CA LYS A 541 23.25 1.16 -27.83
C LYS A 541 22.51 2.51 -27.92
N LEU A 542 21.32 2.59 -27.35
CA LEU A 542 20.48 3.79 -27.30
C LEU A 542 20.27 4.23 -25.84
N PRO A 543 21.24 4.93 -25.22
CA PRO A 543 21.16 5.32 -23.80
C PRO A 543 19.95 6.22 -23.48
N ASP A 544 19.59 7.10 -24.43
CA ASP A 544 18.45 8.03 -24.30
C ASP A 544 17.07 7.35 -24.44
N SER A 545 17.03 6.04 -24.72
CA SER A 545 15.82 5.26 -24.97
C SER A 545 15.43 4.34 -23.81
N THR A 546 16.10 4.44 -22.67
CA THR A 546 15.87 3.57 -21.52
C THR A 546 14.41 3.68 -21.02
N PHE A 547 13.73 2.54 -20.89
CA PHE A 547 12.35 2.43 -20.41
C PHE A 547 12.30 1.81 -19.01
N GLY A 548 11.33 2.22 -18.18
CA GLY A 548 11.20 1.72 -16.81
C GLY A 548 12.17 2.38 -15.84
N THR A 549 12.61 3.59 -16.15
CA THR A 549 13.53 4.38 -15.34
C THR A 549 13.06 4.63 -13.90
N ASP A 550 11.81 4.44 -13.55
CA ASP A 550 11.29 4.72 -12.21
C ASP A 550 10.75 3.50 -11.47
N ARG A 551 10.86 2.30 -12.07
CA ARG A 551 10.27 1.07 -11.52
C ARG A 551 10.92 -0.19 -12.08
N TYR A 552 10.63 -1.32 -11.44
CA TYR A 552 11.03 -2.63 -11.92
C TYR A 552 10.40 -2.93 -13.29
N THR A 553 11.22 -3.13 -14.32
CA THR A 553 10.81 -3.56 -15.66
C THR A 553 11.76 -4.63 -16.20
N ALA A 554 11.31 -5.88 -16.17
CA ALA A 554 12.10 -7.05 -16.55
C ALA A 554 11.45 -7.84 -17.70
N CYS A 555 12.16 -8.85 -18.19
CA CYS A 555 11.70 -9.82 -19.18
C CYS A 555 11.10 -9.18 -20.45
N PRO A 556 11.81 -8.27 -21.15
CA PRO A 556 11.25 -7.55 -22.28
C PRO A 556 11.03 -8.47 -23.47
N THR A 557 9.83 -8.43 -24.04
CA THR A 557 9.52 -9.01 -25.36
C THR A 557 9.06 -7.91 -26.30
N ILE A 558 9.83 -7.67 -27.37
CA ILE A 558 9.60 -6.57 -28.30
C ILE A 558 9.03 -7.08 -29.64
N ARG A 559 8.01 -6.39 -30.15
CA ARG A 559 7.45 -6.60 -31.50
C ARG A 559 7.21 -5.26 -32.18
N TYR A 560 7.36 -5.19 -33.50
CA TYR A 560 7.00 -4.00 -34.27
C TYR A 560 5.75 -4.27 -35.11
N SER A 561 4.74 -3.41 -34.98
CA SER A 561 3.49 -3.51 -35.76
C SER A 561 2.83 -2.14 -35.86
N ASP A 562 2.13 -1.86 -36.95
CA ASP A 562 1.32 -0.64 -37.15
C ASP A 562 2.04 0.69 -36.80
N GLY A 563 3.35 0.77 -37.06
CA GLY A 563 4.14 1.97 -36.79
C GLY A 563 4.69 2.09 -35.37
N PHE A 564 4.43 1.11 -34.50
CA PHE A 564 4.85 1.13 -33.09
C PHE A 564 5.69 -0.09 -32.74
N TYR A 565 6.68 0.14 -31.89
CA TYR A 565 7.31 -0.90 -31.08
C TYR A 565 6.42 -1.16 -29.87
N TYR A 566 5.99 -2.40 -29.70
CA TYR A 566 5.30 -2.89 -28.51
C TYR A 566 6.31 -3.66 -27.67
N VAL A 567 6.33 -3.38 -26.37
CA VAL A 567 7.13 -4.13 -25.40
C VAL A 567 6.20 -4.72 -24.36
N LEU A 568 6.16 -6.04 -24.27
CA LEU A 568 5.63 -6.73 -23.10
C LEU A 568 6.75 -6.82 -22.06
N TYR A 569 6.42 -6.58 -20.79
CA TYR A 569 7.41 -6.51 -19.72
C TYR A 569 6.79 -6.83 -18.37
N LEU A 570 7.60 -7.30 -17.43
CA LEU A 570 7.20 -7.64 -16.07
C LEU A 570 7.28 -6.42 -15.15
N GLU A 571 6.24 -6.16 -14.37
CA GLU A 571 6.30 -5.24 -13.22
C GLU A 571 6.14 -6.00 -11.90
N HIS A 572 6.96 -5.65 -10.91
CA HIS A 572 6.77 -6.06 -9.51
C HIS A 572 5.82 -5.07 -8.82
N ARG A 573 4.71 -5.58 -8.27
CA ARG A 573 3.74 -4.77 -7.51
C ARG A 573 4.21 -4.66 -6.05
N SER A 574 4.03 -3.50 -5.44
CA SER A 574 4.30 -3.27 -4.01
C SER A 574 3.05 -2.64 -3.37
N PRO A 575 2.67 -3.00 -2.13
CA PRO A 575 3.40 -3.82 -1.15
C PRO A 575 3.22 -5.34 -1.29
N ARG A 576 2.36 -5.83 -2.20
CA ARG A 576 2.18 -7.27 -2.43
C ARG A 576 3.26 -7.81 -3.36
N TRP A 577 4.17 -8.66 -2.87
CA TRP A 577 5.18 -9.39 -3.67
C TRP A 577 4.51 -10.24 -4.77
N PHE A 578 4.28 -9.63 -5.92
CA PHE A 578 3.44 -10.14 -6.99
C PHE A 578 3.89 -9.57 -8.33
N PHE A 579 3.97 -10.42 -9.36
CA PHE A 579 4.56 -10.08 -10.65
C PHE A 579 3.55 -10.28 -11.77
N GLU A 580 3.35 -9.24 -12.58
CA GLU A 580 2.36 -9.19 -13.65
C GLU A 580 3.00 -8.69 -14.95
N THR A 581 2.53 -9.20 -16.09
CA THR A 581 2.99 -8.75 -17.40
C THR A 581 2.15 -7.58 -17.89
N TYR A 582 2.83 -6.50 -18.28
CA TYR A 582 2.27 -5.28 -18.86
C TYR A 582 2.67 -5.15 -20.33
N ILE A 583 1.98 -4.28 -21.07
CA ILE A 583 2.36 -3.86 -22.42
C ILE A 583 2.48 -2.34 -22.50
N THR A 584 3.55 -1.87 -23.14
CA THR A 584 3.78 -0.47 -23.51
C THR A 584 4.04 -0.38 -25.01
N ARG A 585 3.89 0.80 -25.60
CA ARG A 585 4.27 1.05 -27.00
C ARG A 585 5.00 2.36 -27.18
N SER A 586 5.84 2.43 -28.19
CA SER A 586 6.56 3.64 -28.60
C SER A 586 6.74 3.69 -30.11
N ALA A 587 6.65 4.88 -30.69
CA ALA A 587 6.96 5.09 -32.11
C ALA A 587 8.47 5.35 -32.35
N ASP A 588 9.18 5.83 -31.33
CA ASP A 588 10.54 6.37 -31.43
C ASP A 588 11.53 5.75 -30.42
N LEU A 589 11.08 4.78 -29.62
CA LEU A 589 11.79 4.15 -28.50
C LEU A 589 12.16 5.13 -27.37
N LYS A 590 11.60 6.34 -27.35
CA LYS A 590 11.90 7.38 -26.34
C LYS A 590 10.66 7.77 -25.57
N THR A 591 9.57 7.99 -26.30
CA THR A 591 8.27 8.34 -25.74
C THR A 591 7.41 7.09 -25.66
N TRP A 592 7.04 6.69 -24.46
CA TRP A 592 6.34 5.45 -24.18
C TRP A 592 4.91 5.72 -23.73
N TYR A 593 3.99 4.90 -24.23
CA TYR A 593 2.58 4.93 -23.89
C TYR A 593 2.17 3.55 -23.40
N ARG A 594 1.81 3.45 -22.12
CA ARG A 594 1.29 2.24 -21.53
C ARG A 594 -0.14 1.98 -21.99
N SER A 595 -0.47 0.70 -22.14
CA SER A 595 -1.85 0.31 -22.44
C SER A 595 -2.80 0.73 -21.31
N PRO A 596 -3.96 1.31 -21.64
CA PRO A 596 -5.02 1.58 -20.69
C PRO A 596 -5.65 0.31 -20.10
N LEU A 597 -5.48 -0.83 -20.78
CA LEU A 597 -6.12 -2.10 -20.45
C LEU A 597 -5.19 -3.06 -19.67
N ASN A 598 -3.96 -2.61 -19.36
CA ASN A 598 -3.02 -3.36 -18.54
C ASN A 598 -3.61 -3.78 -17.16
N PRO A 599 -3.15 -4.91 -16.58
CA PRO A 599 -2.10 -5.81 -17.08
C PRO A 599 -2.61 -6.81 -18.16
N VAL A 600 -1.67 -7.32 -18.95
CA VAL A 600 -1.89 -8.37 -19.96
C VAL A 600 -2.06 -9.74 -19.29
N LEU A 601 -1.16 -10.08 -18.37
CA LEU A 601 -1.20 -11.32 -17.58
C LEU A 601 -1.10 -10.99 -16.09
N SER A 602 -1.88 -11.70 -15.29
CA SER A 602 -1.80 -11.70 -13.83
C SER A 602 -1.96 -13.14 -13.33
N PRO A 603 -1.29 -13.54 -12.24
CA PRO A 603 -1.63 -14.76 -11.52
C PRO A 603 -3.11 -14.71 -11.08
N ARG A 604 -3.90 -15.70 -11.47
CA ARG A 604 -5.35 -15.76 -11.18
C ARG A 604 -5.75 -17.05 -10.49
N LYS A 605 -5.04 -18.14 -10.78
CA LYS A 605 -5.34 -19.47 -10.27
C LYS A 605 -4.38 -19.81 -9.14
N ILE A 606 -4.81 -20.73 -8.28
CA ILE A 606 -4.01 -21.16 -7.13
C ILE A 606 -2.66 -21.77 -7.54
N ASP A 607 -2.59 -22.32 -8.76
CA ASP A 607 -1.39 -22.92 -9.37
C ASP A 607 -0.54 -21.92 -10.19
N ASP A 608 -0.85 -20.62 -10.16
CA ASP A 608 0.00 -19.60 -10.77
C ASP A 608 1.08 -19.07 -9.81
N GLY A 609 0.93 -19.30 -8.50
CA GLY A 609 1.81 -18.71 -7.49
C GLY A 609 1.65 -17.19 -7.41
N VAL A 610 2.77 -16.47 -7.44
CA VAL A 610 2.80 -14.99 -7.39
C VAL A 610 3.34 -14.37 -8.69
N ASN A 611 3.54 -15.17 -9.73
CA ASN A 611 4.26 -14.77 -10.92
C ASN A 611 3.50 -15.01 -12.23
N ALA A 612 3.55 -14.04 -13.13
CA ALA A 612 3.15 -14.16 -14.53
C ALA A 612 4.17 -13.38 -15.40
N SER A 613 5.33 -14.01 -15.66
CA SER A 613 6.53 -13.39 -16.27
C SER A 613 6.93 -14.02 -17.60
N ASP A 614 8.07 -13.55 -18.12
CA ASP A 614 8.73 -14.08 -19.32
C ASP A 614 7.76 -14.30 -20.50
N PRO A 615 6.96 -13.27 -20.85
CA PRO A 615 5.98 -13.40 -21.90
C PRO A 615 6.66 -13.51 -23.26
N ASP A 616 6.26 -14.43 -24.14
CA ASP A 616 6.69 -14.42 -25.53
C ASP A 616 5.58 -14.84 -26.49
N LEU A 617 5.58 -14.26 -27.70
CA LEU A 617 4.45 -14.22 -28.62
C LEU A 617 4.81 -14.78 -29.99
N VAL A 618 3.93 -15.59 -30.57
CA VAL A 618 4.06 -16.00 -31.97
C VAL A 618 2.71 -16.06 -32.67
N GLU A 619 2.68 -15.66 -33.95
CA GLU A 619 1.55 -15.94 -34.83
C GLU A 619 1.72 -17.31 -35.49
N PHE A 620 0.74 -18.19 -35.36
CA PHE A 620 0.73 -19.48 -36.03
C PHE A 620 -0.68 -19.85 -36.47
N LYS A 621 -0.83 -20.22 -37.76
CA LYS A 621 -2.12 -20.60 -38.37
C LYS A 621 -3.24 -19.58 -38.13
N GLY A 622 -2.91 -18.28 -38.21
CA GLY A 622 -3.86 -17.16 -38.07
C GLY A 622 -4.31 -16.85 -36.64
N LYS A 623 -3.68 -17.47 -35.64
CA LYS A 623 -3.87 -17.20 -34.21
C LYS A 623 -2.59 -16.67 -33.60
N THR A 624 -2.72 -15.91 -32.51
CA THR A 624 -1.58 -15.49 -31.70
C THR A 624 -1.51 -16.35 -30.45
N TYR A 625 -0.34 -16.91 -30.18
CA TYR A 625 -0.05 -17.69 -29.00
C TYR A 625 0.86 -16.88 -28.09
N LEU A 626 0.47 -16.72 -26.83
CA LEU A 626 1.26 -16.08 -25.78
C LEU A 626 1.68 -17.16 -24.78
N TYR A 627 2.99 -17.37 -24.68
CA TYR A 627 3.62 -18.23 -23.68
C TYR A 627 4.13 -17.36 -22.55
N TYR A 628 4.08 -17.87 -21.32
CA TYR A 628 4.52 -17.13 -20.13
C TYR A 628 4.82 -18.09 -18.98
N ALA A 629 5.65 -17.63 -18.06
CA ALA A 629 6.02 -18.35 -16.85
C ALA A 629 5.08 -18.00 -15.69
N VAL A 630 4.73 -19.00 -14.88
CA VAL A 630 4.06 -18.84 -13.59
C VAL A 630 4.85 -19.55 -12.50
N GLY A 631 4.73 -19.14 -11.24
CA GLY A 631 5.60 -19.63 -10.18
C GLY A 631 5.71 -18.74 -8.95
N ASP A 632 6.71 -19.00 -8.12
CA ASP A 632 7.00 -18.22 -6.92
C ASP A 632 8.29 -17.38 -7.01
N GLN A 633 8.91 -17.32 -8.21
CA GLN A 633 10.18 -16.65 -8.51
C GLN A 633 11.42 -17.25 -7.83
N LEU A 634 11.28 -18.26 -6.97
CA LEU A 634 12.38 -18.74 -6.13
C LEU A 634 12.59 -20.25 -6.22
N THR A 635 11.52 -21.03 -6.10
CA THR A 635 11.61 -22.49 -5.89
C THR A 635 10.97 -23.30 -7.00
N TRP A 636 9.96 -22.78 -7.69
CA TRP A 636 9.30 -23.48 -8.79
C TRP A 636 8.78 -22.52 -9.85
N MET A 637 8.78 -22.99 -11.11
CA MET A 637 8.18 -22.29 -12.24
C MET A 637 7.60 -23.28 -13.25
N ASN A 638 6.55 -22.85 -13.93
CA ASN A 638 5.85 -23.59 -14.97
C ASN A 638 5.56 -22.68 -16.16
N ILE A 639 5.55 -23.24 -17.37
CA ILE A 639 5.17 -22.52 -18.59
C ILE A 639 3.72 -22.78 -18.93
N LYS A 640 2.94 -21.70 -19.04
CA LYS A 640 1.57 -21.71 -19.57
C LYS A 640 1.51 -21.05 -20.94
N ARG A 641 0.41 -21.32 -21.64
CA ARG A 641 0.08 -20.70 -22.92
C ARG A 641 -1.39 -20.34 -22.98
N VAL A 642 -1.70 -19.20 -23.58
CA VAL A 642 -3.04 -18.77 -23.96
C VAL A 642 -3.11 -18.42 -25.44
N GLU A 643 -4.31 -18.44 -26.02
CA GLU A 643 -4.57 -18.20 -27.43
C GLU A 643 -5.43 -16.94 -27.64
N TYR A 644 -5.04 -16.08 -28.58
CA TYR A 644 -5.91 -15.02 -29.12
C TYR A 644 -6.43 -15.43 -30.51
N PRO A 645 -7.74 -15.36 -30.78
CA PRO A 645 -8.34 -15.79 -32.03
C PRO A 645 -8.16 -14.75 -33.17
N GLY A 646 -6.91 -14.38 -33.45
CA GLY A 646 -6.54 -13.45 -34.51
C GLY A 646 -5.03 -13.27 -34.68
N PRO A 647 -4.60 -12.52 -35.71
CA PRO A 647 -3.20 -12.26 -36.00
C PRO A 647 -2.53 -11.39 -34.93
N LEU A 648 -1.21 -11.41 -34.87
CA LEU A 648 -0.42 -10.73 -33.83
C LEU A 648 -0.65 -9.21 -33.85
N ALA A 649 -0.77 -8.62 -35.04
CA ALA A 649 -1.04 -7.20 -35.19
C ALA A 649 -2.36 -6.79 -34.50
N ASP A 650 -3.42 -7.58 -34.67
CA ASP A 650 -4.72 -7.33 -34.07
C ASP A 650 -4.66 -7.49 -32.54
N PHE A 651 -3.94 -8.51 -32.04
CA PHE A 651 -3.70 -8.69 -30.61
C PHE A 651 -3.05 -7.44 -30.00
N LEU A 652 -1.92 -6.99 -30.55
CA LEU A 652 -1.17 -5.84 -30.04
C LEU A 652 -2.01 -4.55 -30.05
N LYS A 653 -2.75 -4.33 -31.14
CA LYS A 653 -3.61 -3.15 -31.30
C LYS A 653 -4.82 -3.15 -30.34
N ALA A 654 -5.39 -4.32 -30.06
CA ALA A 654 -6.58 -4.43 -29.20
C ALA A 654 -6.33 -3.98 -27.75
N TRP A 655 -5.08 -3.94 -27.30
CA TRP A 655 -4.70 -3.35 -26.00
C TRP A 655 -4.75 -1.81 -25.98
N TYR A 656 -4.92 -1.14 -27.11
CA TYR A 656 -4.88 0.32 -27.23
C TYR A 656 -6.14 0.88 -27.90
N PRO A 657 -7.29 0.92 -27.19
CA PRO A 657 -8.51 1.58 -27.68
C PRO A 657 -8.35 3.10 -27.81
N SER A 658 -7.29 3.67 -27.22
CA SER A 658 -6.89 5.08 -27.32
C SER A 658 -5.38 5.20 -27.57
N GLU A 659 -4.84 6.42 -27.50
CA GLU A 659 -3.39 6.66 -27.68
C GLU A 659 -2.52 5.93 -26.63
N GLY A 660 -3.10 5.61 -25.48
CA GLY A 660 -2.38 5.07 -24.32
C GLY A 660 -1.99 6.15 -23.32
N LEU A 661 -1.50 5.74 -22.16
CA LEU A 661 -1.11 6.64 -21.08
C LEU A 661 0.39 6.88 -21.15
N ARG A 662 0.80 8.13 -21.33
CA ARG A 662 2.21 8.49 -21.37
C ARG A 662 2.93 8.00 -20.11
N ASP A 663 4.09 7.39 -20.29
CA ASP A 663 4.89 6.86 -19.21
C ASP A 663 5.57 7.96 -18.40
N ALA A 664 5.51 7.88 -17.08
CA ALA A 664 6.10 8.91 -16.24
C ALA A 664 7.64 8.85 -16.20
N GLY A 665 8.21 7.65 -16.37
CA GLY A 665 9.64 7.45 -16.38
C GLY A 665 10.35 8.18 -17.53
N ASP A 666 9.67 8.42 -18.65
CA ASP A 666 10.21 9.15 -19.80
C ASP A 666 10.10 10.68 -19.68
N MET A 667 9.37 11.18 -18.69
CA MET A 667 9.06 12.61 -18.60
C MET A 667 10.26 13.42 -18.08
N PRO A 668 10.63 14.52 -18.74
CA PRO A 668 11.69 15.40 -18.27
C PRO A 668 11.49 15.86 -16.82
N GLY A 669 12.51 15.65 -16.00
CA GLY A 669 12.55 16.06 -14.59
C GLY A 669 11.65 15.26 -13.65
N TYR A 670 10.97 14.20 -14.10
CA TYR A 670 10.07 13.41 -13.25
C TYR A 670 10.78 12.80 -12.02
N ARG A 671 11.92 12.14 -12.20
CA ARG A 671 12.70 11.60 -11.07
C ARG A 671 13.12 12.66 -10.06
N ALA A 672 13.47 13.86 -10.53
CA ALA A 672 13.81 14.97 -9.64
C ALA A 672 12.59 15.40 -8.80
N ARG A 673 11.38 15.38 -9.39
CA ARG A 673 10.12 15.64 -8.68
C ARG A 673 9.80 14.53 -7.67
N VAL A 674 9.92 13.26 -8.05
CA VAL A 674 9.70 12.10 -7.15
C VAL A 674 10.68 12.13 -5.98
N ALA A 675 11.97 12.35 -6.25
CA ALA A 675 12.99 12.49 -5.20
C ALA A 675 12.69 13.67 -4.25
N ALA A 676 12.18 14.79 -4.79
CA ALA A 676 11.77 15.93 -3.98
C ALA A 676 10.54 15.60 -3.10
N GLN A 677 9.53 14.92 -3.63
CA GLN A 677 8.35 14.47 -2.87
C GLN A 677 8.74 13.47 -1.78
N ALA A 678 9.56 12.47 -2.09
CA ALA A 678 10.07 11.50 -1.12
C ALA A 678 10.86 12.20 0.00
N LYS A 679 11.64 13.24 -0.33
CA LYS A 679 12.35 14.07 0.64
C LYS A 679 11.41 14.80 1.58
N VAL A 680 10.35 15.40 1.05
CA VAL A 680 9.33 16.08 1.86
C VAL A 680 8.66 15.07 2.80
N ALA A 681 8.21 13.93 2.27
CA ALA A 681 7.50 12.90 3.03
C ALA A 681 8.33 12.35 4.20
N ARG A 682 9.61 12.01 3.97
CA ARG A 682 10.47 11.47 5.04
C ARG A 682 10.80 12.49 6.12
N GLN A 683 10.99 13.75 5.76
CA GLN A 683 11.23 14.80 6.76
C GLN A 683 9.95 15.20 7.51
N GLU A 684 8.78 15.07 6.90
CA GLU A 684 7.49 15.43 7.51
C GLU A 684 7.12 14.50 8.66
N TRP A 685 7.11 13.18 8.43
CA TRP A 685 6.80 12.23 9.51
C TRP A 685 7.79 12.38 10.66
N PHE A 686 9.07 12.58 10.35
CA PHE A 686 10.12 12.76 11.35
C PHE A 686 9.86 13.99 12.20
N ARG A 687 9.60 15.14 11.58
CA ARG A 687 9.28 16.39 12.29
C ARG A 687 8.05 16.22 13.18
N ASN A 688 7.09 15.40 12.80
CA ASN A 688 5.84 15.21 13.53
C ASN A 688 5.98 14.22 14.70
N ALA A 689 6.89 13.24 14.58
CA ALA A 689 7.08 12.14 15.52
C ALA A 689 7.54 12.58 16.92
N LYS A 690 8.49 13.53 17.00
CA LYS A 690 9.10 14.14 18.21
C LYS A 690 9.80 13.23 19.20
N PHE A 691 9.36 11.99 19.38
CA PHE A 691 9.88 11.10 20.41
C PHE A 691 10.05 9.68 19.86
N GLY A 692 11.23 9.11 20.06
CA GLY A 692 11.60 7.76 19.67
C GLY A 692 12.35 7.01 20.76
N MET A 693 12.46 5.69 20.62
CA MET A 693 13.22 4.83 21.53
C MET A 693 14.43 4.22 20.81
N PHE A 694 15.62 4.44 21.37
CA PHE A 694 16.86 3.82 20.92
C PHE A 694 17.08 2.50 21.66
N ILE A 695 17.61 1.49 20.99
CA ILE A 695 17.92 0.19 21.58
C ILE A 695 19.36 -0.17 21.23
N HIS A 696 20.23 -0.21 22.24
CA HIS A 696 21.60 -0.73 22.12
C HIS A 696 21.66 -2.13 22.71
N TRP A 697 21.75 -3.12 21.84
CA TRP A 697 21.81 -4.52 22.23
C TRP A 697 22.80 -5.30 21.37
N GLY A 698 23.49 -6.26 21.98
CA GLY A 698 24.53 -7.06 21.32
C GLY A 698 25.42 -7.76 22.34
N PRO A 699 26.53 -8.39 21.91
CA PRO A 699 27.48 -9.07 22.78
C PRO A 699 28.02 -8.22 23.94
N PHE A 700 28.09 -6.90 23.77
CA PHE A 700 28.49 -5.97 24.83
C PHE A 700 27.56 -6.03 26.06
N SER A 701 26.31 -6.51 25.92
CA SER A 701 25.43 -6.74 27.06
C SER A 701 25.92 -7.90 27.94
N ASN A 702 26.57 -8.91 27.37
CA ASN A 702 27.21 -9.99 28.15
C ASN A 702 28.41 -9.47 28.94
N HIS A 703 29.25 -8.66 28.30
CA HIS A 703 30.38 -8.01 28.97
C HIS A 703 29.89 -7.11 30.11
N GLY A 704 28.90 -6.26 29.87
CA GLY A 704 28.31 -5.39 30.89
C GLY A 704 27.59 -6.13 32.02
N ALA A 705 27.22 -7.40 31.81
CA ALA A 705 26.65 -8.29 32.80
C ALA A 705 27.68 -9.10 33.60
N ASP A 706 28.97 -9.11 33.23
CA ASP A 706 30.00 -9.85 33.95
C ASP A 706 30.57 -9.00 35.11
N PRO A 707 30.32 -9.38 36.38
CA PRO A 707 30.91 -8.69 37.53
C PRO A 707 32.44 -8.83 37.60
N ASN A 708 33.04 -9.76 36.84
CA ASN A 708 34.47 -10.02 36.79
C ASN A 708 35.12 -9.59 35.45
N ALA A 709 34.44 -8.75 34.65
CA ALA A 709 34.99 -8.24 33.40
C ALA A 709 36.38 -7.63 33.62
N LYS A 710 37.37 -8.12 32.86
CA LYS A 710 38.80 -7.80 33.07
C LYS A 710 39.29 -6.53 32.38
N PHE A 711 38.44 -5.93 31.55
CA PHE A 711 38.75 -4.77 30.71
C PHE A 711 37.48 -3.94 30.49
N ASP A 712 37.63 -2.66 30.15
CA ASP A 712 36.51 -1.83 29.67
C ASP A 712 36.19 -2.10 28.19
N TYR A 713 34.91 -2.02 27.80
CA TYR A 713 34.46 -2.31 26.43
C TYR A 713 35.22 -1.49 25.38
N PHE A 714 35.54 -0.22 25.66
CA PHE A 714 36.23 0.64 24.71
C PHE A 714 37.73 0.31 24.55
N GLU A 715 38.32 -0.53 25.41
CA GLU A 715 39.71 -0.98 25.26
C GLU A 715 39.90 -1.88 24.03
N ILE A 716 38.82 -2.49 23.51
CA ILE A 716 38.82 -3.31 22.28
C ILE A 716 39.45 -2.54 21.11
N LYS A 717 39.12 -1.25 20.97
CA LYS A 717 39.62 -0.36 19.91
C LYS A 717 41.15 -0.37 19.75
N SER A 718 41.88 -0.60 20.85
CA SER A 718 43.34 -0.37 20.90
C SER A 718 44.16 -1.63 21.18
N ASN A 719 43.51 -2.79 21.40
CA ASN A 719 44.20 -4.00 21.83
C ASN A 719 43.60 -5.27 21.21
N PRO A 720 44.28 -5.86 20.21
CA PRO A 720 43.84 -7.10 19.56
C PRO A 720 43.71 -8.32 20.49
N SER A 721 44.41 -8.31 21.64
CA SER A 721 44.22 -9.38 22.64
C SER A 721 42.86 -9.25 23.33
N ILE A 722 42.40 -8.01 23.57
CA ILE A 722 41.11 -7.74 24.21
C ILE A 722 39.96 -8.04 23.25
N GLU A 723 40.14 -7.77 21.95
CA GLU A 723 39.16 -8.16 20.92
C GLU A 723 38.87 -9.68 20.95
N LYS A 724 39.91 -10.51 21.04
CA LYS A 724 39.76 -11.97 21.17
C LYS A 724 39.06 -12.37 22.47
N ASP A 725 39.38 -11.72 23.57
CA ASP A 725 38.68 -11.95 24.85
C ASP A 725 37.21 -11.52 24.74
N PHE A 726 36.89 -10.48 23.95
CA PHE A 726 35.51 -10.04 23.73
C PHE A 726 34.69 -11.01 22.88
N GLN A 727 35.29 -11.67 21.88
CA GLN A 727 34.61 -12.70 21.09
C GLN A 727 34.07 -13.86 21.96
N VAL A 728 34.64 -14.10 23.14
CA VAL A 728 34.08 -15.04 24.12
C VAL A 728 32.68 -14.59 24.58
N TYR A 729 32.48 -13.29 24.84
CA TYR A 729 31.15 -12.76 25.17
C TYR A 729 30.19 -12.87 23.97
N ALA A 730 30.66 -12.65 22.74
CA ALA A 730 29.86 -12.85 21.54
C ALA A 730 29.39 -14.31 21.39
N SER A 731 30.27 -15.29 21.64
CA SER A 731 29.91 -16.71 21.61
C SER A 731 28.87 -17.13 22.68
N GLN A 732 28.71 -16.32 23.73
CA GLN A 732 27.76 -16.58 24.82
C GLN A 732 26.42 -15.85 24.60
N PHE A 733 26.37 -14.91 23.66
CA PHE A 733 25.19 -14.08 23.40
C PHE A 733 24.09 -14.97 22.82
N ASN A 734 22.90 -14.96 23.44
CA ASN A 734 21.86 -15.90 23.02
C ASN A 734 20.43 -15.38 23.12
N GLY A 735 20.18 -14.22 23.75
CA GLY A 735 18.86 -13.61 23.77
C GLY A 735 17.73 -14.54 24.23
N LYS A 736 17.96 -15.41 25.21
CA LYS A 736 17.01 -16.48 25.62
C LYS A 736 15.58 -16.02 25.89
N SER A 737 15.39 -14.78 26.31
CA SER A 737 14.10 -14.17 26.64
C SER A 737 13.77 -12.99 25.71
N PHE A 738 14.42 -12.89 24.56
CA PHE A 738 14.19 -11.86 23.57
C PHE A 738 12.74 -11.92 23.08
N ASP A 739 12.09 -10.76 23.10
CA ASP A 739 10.72 -10.58 22.66
C ASP A 739 10.58 -9.15 22.13
N ALA A 740 10.70 -9.00 20.82
CA ALA A 740 10.58 -7.70 20.16
C ALA A 740 9.22 -7.04 20.41
N ALA A 741 8.14 -7.81 20.60
CA ALA A 741 6.83 -7.25 20.88
C ALA A 741 6.81 -6.55 22.24
N LYS A 742 7.45 -7.11 23.28
CA LYS A 742 7.60 -6.43 24.59
C LYS A 742 8.43 -5.16 24.51
N TRP A 743 9.43 -5.11 23.64
CA TRP A 743 10.16 -3.87 23.38
C TRP A 743 9.24 -2.83 22.77
N MET A 744 8.42 -3.20 21.78
CA MET A 744 7.45 -2.29 21.16
C MET A 744 6.35 -1.87 22.14
N GLU A 745 5.90 -2.74 23.04
CA GLU A 745 4.99 -2.39 24.14
C GLU A 745 5.59 -1.30 25.02
N THR A 746 6.88 -1.40 25.34
CA THR A 746 7.59 -0.39 26.13
C THR A 746 7.67 0.95 25.37
N ALA A 747 8.01 0.91 24.07
CA ALA A 747 8.06 2.11 23.23
C ALA A 747 6.68 2.80 23.15
N LYS A 748 5.62 2.04 22.87
CA LYS A 748 4.25 2.56 22.79
C LYS A 748 3.77 3.10 24.12
N ALA A 749 4.05 2.40 25.22
CA ALA A 749 3.69 2.84 26.56
C ALA A 749 4.36 4.16 26.92
N ALA A 750 5.53 4.47 26.37
CA ALA A 750 6.20 5.76 26.55
C ALA A 750 5.65 6.88 25.65
N GLY A 751 4.85 6.55 24.64
CA GLY A 751 4.43 7.48 23.60
C GLY A 751 5.46 7.68 22.48
N ALA A 752 6.44 6.79 22.31
CA ALA A 752 7.34 6.86 21.16
C ALA A 752 6.58 6.64 19.84
N LYS A 753 7.02 7.30 18.77
CA LYS A 753 6.47 7.16 17.40
C LYS A 753 7.41 6.39 16.48
N TYR A 754 8.65 6.19 16.91
CA TYR A 754 9.66 5.46 16.15
C TYR A 754 10.67 4.77 17.08
N VAL A 755 11.35 3.75 16.54
CA VAL A 755 12.36 2.96 17.24
C VAL A 755 13.61 2.82 16.38
N VAL A 756 14.79 2.78 17.01
CA VAL A 756 16.07 2.55 16.33
C VAL A 756 16.84 1.45 17.05
N LEU A 757 17.20 0.38 16.34
CA LEU A 757 17.99 -0.75 16.89
C LEU A 757 19.40 -0.76 16.30
N THR A 758 20.41 -1.03 17.11
CA THR A 758 21.77 -1.36 16.66
C THR A 758 21.77 -2.63 15.81
N SER A 759 21.78 -2.52 14.48
CA SER A 759 21.94 -3.69 13.60
C SER A 759 23.37 -4.23 13.67
N LYS A 760 24.34 -3.32 13.83
CA LYS A 760 25.75 -3.61 14.11
C LYS A 760 26.38 -2.45 14.87
N HIS A 761 27.10 -2.74 15.95
CA HIS A 761 27.87 -1.75 16.73
C HIS A 761 29.37 -1.79 16.35
N HIS A 762 30.21 -0.97 17.01
CA HIS A 762 31.64 -0.89 16.68
C HIS A 762 32.40 -2.20 16.86
N ASP A 763 31.91 -3.13 17.69
CA ASP A 763 32.52 -4.46 17.82
C ASP A 763 32.32 -5.37 16.61
N GLY A 764 31.59 -4.93 15.59
CA GLY A 764 31.42 -5.63 14.33
C GLY A 764 30.38 -6.76 14.35
N TYR A 765 29.78 -7.08 15.50
CA TYR A 765 28.80 -8.17 15.58
C TYR A 765 27.47 -7.77 14.96
N ALA A 766 27.07 -8.44 13.88
CA ALA A 766 25.81 -8.18 13.20
C ALA A 766 24.64 -8.93 13.89
N LEU A 767 23.54 -8.22 14.16
CA LEU A 767 22.30 -8.79 14.69
C LEU A 767 21.38 -9.38 13.59
N PHE A 768 21.92 -9.63 12.41
CA PHE A 768 21.20 -9.99 11.20
C PHE A 768 22.02 -10.94 10.33
N ASP A 769 21.36 -11.71 9.47
CA ASP A 769 22.02 -12.65 8.55
C ASP A 769 22.78 -11.86 7.46
N THR A 770 24.09 -11.76 7.59
CA THR A 770 24.97 -11.13 6.58
C THR A 770 25.77 -12.20 5.86
N LYS A 771 25.89 -12.11 4.54
CA LYS A 771 26.68 -13.07 3.74
C LYS A 771 28.16 -12.73 3.68
N LEU A 772 28.59 -11.69 4.37
CA LEU A 772 29.93 -11.11 4.28
C LEU A 772 30.84 -11.52 5.44
N SER A 773 30.28 -11.99 6.55
CA SER A 773 30.99 -12.44 7.75
C SER A 773 30.14 -13.51 8.45
N THR A 774 30.78 -14.39 9.20
CA THR A 774 30.10 -15.33 10.10
C THR A 774 29.99 -14.80 11.53
N TYR A 775 30.43 -13.56 11.78
CA TYR A 775 30.39 -12.90 13.08
C TYR A 775 29.06 -12.17 13.28
N ASP A 776 28.00 -12.97 13.27
CA ASP A 776 26.62 -12.51 13.34
C ASP A 776 25.74 -13.45 14.17
N SER A 777 24.51 -13.02 14.47
CA SER A 777 23.58 -13.75 15.33
C SER A 777 22.92 -14.97 14.70
N VAL A 778 23.05 -15.17 13.39
CA VAL A 778 22.45 -16.27 12.62
C VAL A 778 23.43 -17.41 12.39
N ASP A 779 24.68 -17.10 12.06
CA ASP A 779 25.73 -18.11 11.91
C ASP A 779 26.31 -18.55 13.26
N MET A 780 26.43 -17.63 14.22
CA MET A 780 26.81 -17.98 15.60
C MET A 780 25.60 -18.46 16.41
N THR A 781 25.83 -19.11 17.56
CA THR A 781 24.75 -19.35 18.54
C THR A 781 24.30 -17.98 19.03
N PRO A 782 23.02 -17.59 18.88
CA PRO A 782 21.81 -18.41 18.97
C PRO A 782 21.11 -18.80 17.65
N LYS A 783 21.66 -18.44 16.49
CA LYS A 783 21.06 -18.69 15.16
C LYS A 783 19.72 -17.99 14.92
N THR A 784 19.64 -16.72 15.27
CA THR A 784 18.42 -15.90 15.19
C THR A 784 18.70 -14.58 14.50
N ASP A 785 17.83 -14.20 13.56
CA ASP A 785 17.84 -12.90 12.88
C ASP A 785 17.02 -11.89 13.71
N TYR A 786 17.71 -11.11 14.54
CA TYR A 786 17.07 -10.19 15.48
C TYR A 786 16.60 -8.91 14.80
N VAL A 787 17.28 -8.44 13.75
CA VAL A 787 16.87 -7.27 12.97
C VAL A 787 15.54 -7.53 12.29
N ARG A 788 15.36 -8.69 11.65
CA ARG A 788 14.07 -9.06 11.06
C ARG A 788 12.95 -9.08 12.09
N ALA A 789 13.17 -9.76 13.22
CA ALA A 789 12.18 -9.82 14.30
C ALA A 789 11.83 -8.43 14.87
N PHE A 790 12.82 -7.55 15.00
CA PHE A 790 12.64 -6.17 15.45
C PHE A 790 11.81 -5.34 14.47
N LEU A 791 12.15 -5.36 13.18
CA LEU A 791 11.46 -4.59 12.15
C LEU A 791 10.01 -5.07 11.99
N GLU A 792 9.80 -6.38 11.95
CA GLU A 792 8.46 -6.96 11.89
C GLU A 792 7.61 -6.56 13.10
N ALA A 793 8.17 -6.60 14.31
CA ALA A 793 7.46 -6.16 15.51
C ALA A 793 7.18 -4.66 15.52
N ALA A 794 8.12 -3.82 15.09
CA ALA A 794 7.97 -2.38 15.01
C ALA A 794 6.87 -1.98 14.02
N HIS A 795 6.89 -2.58 12.82
CA HIS A 795 5.84 -2.37 11.82
C HIS A 795 4.48 -2.85 12.32
N ALA A 796 4.41 -4.04 12.94
CA ALA A 796 3.18 -4.55 13.55
C ALA A 796 2.66 -3.66 14.69
N ALA A 797 3.54 -2.95 15.38
CA ALA A 797 3.19 -2.01 16.44
C ALA A 797 2.73 -0.63 15.90
N GLY A 798 2.84 -0.39 14.59
CA GLY A 798 2.56 0.89 13.95
C GLY A 798 3.63 1.95 14.22
N LEU A 799 4.85 1.54 14.56
CA LEU A 799 5.99 2.40 14.82
C LEU A 799 6.86 2.50 13.57
N LYS A 800 7.41 3.69 13.35
CA LYS A 800 8.47 3.87 12.36
C LYS A 800 9.74 3.17 12.83
N ALA A 801 10.46 2.48 11.96
CA ALA A 801 11.57 1.62 12.34
C ALA A 801 12.87 2.00 11.62
N GLY A 802 13.91 2.27 12.42
CA GLY A 802 15.25 2.57 11.95
C GLY A 802 16.28 1.55 12.41
N LEU A 803 17.38 1.47 11.67
CA LEU A 803 18.54 0.68 12.04
C LEU A 803 19.74 1.60 12.25
N TYR A 804 20.35 1.47 13.41
CA TYR A 804 21.67 2.01 13.67
C TYR A 804 22.71 1.10 13.04
N TYR A 805 23.67 1.70 12.34
CA TYR A 805 24.76 0.98 11.70
C TYR A 805 26.09 1.69 11.95
N SER A 806 27.02 0.99 12.60
CA SER A 806 28.39 1.48 12.78
C SER A 806 29.22 1.32 11.50
N ILE A 807 29.73 2.44 10.97
CA ILE A 807 30.73 2.45 9.89
C ILE A 807 32.09 1.97 10.41
N LEU A 808 32.40 2.31 11.66
CA LEU A 808 33.54 1.78 12.40
C LEU A 808 33.35 0.28 12.66
N ASP A 809 34.39 -0.52 12.41
CA ASP A 809 34.36 -1.95 12.66
C ASP A 809 35.69 -2.39 13.29
N TRP A 810 35.66 -2.76 14.58
CA TRP A 810 36.83 -3.24 15.31
C TRP A 810 37.16 -4.70 15.02
N HIS A 811 36.23 -5.44 14.40
CA HIS A 811 36.41 -6.86 14.12
C HIS A 811 36.88 -7.11 12.69
N GLU A 812 36.29 -6.42 11.71
CA GLU A 812 36.62 -6.62 10.30
C GLU A 812 38.05 -6.13 9.99
N PRO A 813 39.01 -7.04 9.70
CA PRO A 813 40.41 -6.66 9.55
C PRO A 813 40.66 -5.66 8.42
N GLY A 814 39.80 -5.68 7.39
CA GLY A 814 39.85 -4.74 6.28
C GLY A 814 39.75 -3.28 6.72
N TYR A 815 39.07 -2.96 7.82
CA TYR A 815 38.86 -1.59 8.28
C TYR A 815 40.20 -0.85 8.52
N TYR A 816 41.15 -1.49 9.22
CA TYR A 816 42.47 -0.90 9.49
C TYR A 816 43.53 -1.28 8.44
N ALA A 817 43.38 -2.43 7.77
CA ALA A 817 44.40 -2.94 6.84
C ALA A 817 44.26 -2.39 5.41
N ASP A 818 43.04 -2.28 4.89
CA ASP A 818 42.74 -1.87 3.51
C ASP A 818 41.34 -1.24 3.43
N LEU A 819 41.26 0.01 3.89
CA LEU A 819 40.01 0.74 4.03
C LEU A 819 39.21 0.87 2.72
N PRO A 820 39.81 1.16 1.54
CA PRO A 820 39.06 1.15 0.28
C PRO A 820 38.37 -0.18 -0.01
N LYS A 821 39.07 -1.30 0.24
CA LYS A 821 38.50 -2.64 0.05
C LYS A 821 37.40 -2.95 1.05
N PHE A 822 37.55 -2.50 2.31
CA PHE A 822 36.48 -2.57 3.31
C PHE A 822 35.25 -1.78 2.87
N VAL A 823 35.43 -0.56 2.36
CA VAL A 823 34.32 0.27 1.88
C VAL A 823 33.56 -0.44 0.75
N ASP A 824 34.27 -0.92 -0.27
CA ASP A 824 33.66 -1.49 -1.47
C ASP A 824 33.08 -2.90 -1.26
N ASN A 825 33.75 -3.74 -0.46
CA ASN A 825 33.39 -5.15 -0.34
C ASN A 825 32.69 -5.51 0.97
N PHE A 826 32.64 -4.61 1.94
CA PHE A 826 32.00 -4.86 3.24
C PHE A 826 30.94 -3.80 3.57
N LEU A 827 31.33 -2.53 3.70
CA LEU A 827 30.39 -1.46 4.06
C LEU A 827 29.22 -1.32 3.08
N PHE A 828 29.52 -1.15 1.78
CA PHE A 828 28.48 -1.00 0.76
C PHE A 828 27.59 -2.25 0.65
N PRO A 829 28.14 -3.46 0.49
CA PRO A 829 27.32 -4.67 0.42
C PRO A 829 26.49 -4.90 1.68
N GLN A 830 27.02 -4.65 2.88
CA GLN A 830 26.29 -4.89 4.13
C GLN A 830 25.14 -3.89 4.32
N VAL A 831 25.34 -2.61 3.99
CA VAL A 831 24.24 -1.62 3.98
C VAL A 831 23.20 -1.96 2.90
N ARG A 832 23.63 -2.46 1.74
CA ARG A 832 22.72 -2.95 0.69
C ARG A 832 21.87 -4.13 1.17
N GLU A 833 22.46 -5.10 1.89
CA GLU A 833 21.71 -6.22 2.49
C GLU A 833 20.59 -5.70 3.40
N LEU A 834 20.90 -4.73 4.28
CA LEU A 834 19.90 -4.09 5.13
C LEU A 834 18.79 -3.41 4.31
N CYS A 835 19.16 -2.67 3.26
CA CYS A 835 18.20 -1.96 2.40
C CYS A 835 17.41 -2.87 1.44
N THR A 836 17.73 -4.16 1.29
CA THR A 836 17.09 -5.05 0.31
C THR A 836 16.38 -6.24 0.96
N ASN A 837 16.95 -6.84 2.00
CA ASN A 837 16.47 -8.11 2.55
C ASN A 837 15.48 -7.96 3.74
N TYR A 838 15.31 -6.74 4.24
CA TYR A 838 14.59 -6.46 5.49
C TYR A 838 13.34 -5.59 5.33
N GLY A 839 12.86 -5.42 4.10
CA GLY A 839 11.67 -4.64 3.79
C GLY A 839 11.87 -3.13 3.87
N PRO A 840 10.79 -2.34 4.01
CA PRO A 840 10.89 -0.89 4.12
C PRO A 840 11.60 -0.45 5.41
N LEU A 841 12.53 0.49 5.30
CA LEU A 841 13.20 1.11 6.44
C LEU A 841 12.83 2.60 6.52
N ASP A 842 12.58 3.11 7.72
CA ASP A 842 12.29 4.53 7.91
C ASP A 842 13.56 5.35 8.20
N CYS A 843 14.65 4.72 8.67
CA CYS A 843 15.91 5.39 8.97
C CYS A 843 17.10 4.43 8.91
N ILE A 844 18.21 4.88 8.31
CA ILE A 844 19.55 4.35 8.54
C ILE A 844 20.32 5.39 9.36
N TRP A 845 20.62 5.04 10.60
CA TRP A 845 21.28 5.91 11.57
C TRP A 845 22.76 5.52 11.67
N PHE A 846 23.65 6.25 10.99
CA PHE A 846 25.07 5.92 10.99
C PHE A 846 25.79 6.38 12.27
N ASP A 847 26.89 5.72 12.60
CA ASP A 847 27.82 6.15 13.65
C ASP A 847 29.23 5.64 13.39
N GLY A 848 30.20 6.10 14.18
CA GLY A 848 31.60 5.68 14.05
C GLY A 848 32.38 6.44 12.98
N GLU A 849 31.92 7.61 12.58
CA GLU A 849 32.48 8.39 11.47
C GLU A 849 33.80 9.09 11.79
N TRP A 850 34.20 9.12 13.06
CA TRP A 850 35.28 9.98 13.58
C TRP A 850 36.70 9.59 13.16
N ASP A 851 36.91 8.46 12.48
CA ASP A 851 38.26 8.10 12.02
C ASP A 851 38.58 8.72 10.64
N TYR A 852 37.58 8.96 9.78
CA TYR A 852 37.82 9.40 8.39
C TYR A 852 36.73 10.36 7.85
N PRO A 853 37.08 11.26 6.90
CA PRO A 853 36.11 12.18 6.28
C PRO A 853 35.13 11.44 5.36
N ALA A 854 34.01 12.10 5.01
CA ALA A 854 32.93 11.53 4.21
C ALA A 854 33.38 11.00 2.85
N SER A 855 34.39 11.64 2.25
CA SER A 855 34.97 11.21 0.96
C SER A 855 35.61 9.83 1.03
N THR A 856 36.19 9.45 2.17
CA THR A 856 36.84 8.14 2.32
C THR A 856 35.82 7.02 2.35
N TRP A 857 34.65 7.27 2.93
CA TRP A 857 33.52 6.35 2.96
C TRP A 857 32.77 6.23 1.64
N LYS A 858 33.12 7.05 0.62
CA LYS A 858 32.29 7.25 -0.58
C LYS A 858 30.84 7.59 -0.20
N ALA A 859 30.69 8.49 0.77
CA ALA A 859 29.39 8.80 1.37
C ALA A 859 28.32 9.27 0.35
N PRO A 860 28.63 10.09 -0.69
CA PRO A 860 27.65 10.42 -1.73
C PRO A 860 27.08 9.19 -2.45
N GLU A 861 27.95 8.22 -2.79
CA GLU A 861 27.58 6.98 -3.44
C GLU A 861 26.81 6.06 -2.51
N LEU A 862 27.21 5.98 -1.23
CA LEU A 862 26.54 5.17 -0.22
C LEU A 862 25.12 5.70 0.05
N VAL A 863 24.98 7.01 0.27
CA VAL A 863 23.68 7.65 0.44
C VAL A 863 22.86 7.57 -0.84
N GLY A 864 23.47 7.71 -2.02
CA GLY A 864 22.81 7.52 -3.31
C GLY A 864 22.17 6.14 -3.43
N MET A 865 22.92 5.08 -3.09
CA MET A 865 22.42 3.71 -3.05
C MET A 865 21.27 3.54 -2.06
N ILE A 866 21.37 4.09 -0.84
CA ILE A 866 20.28 4.03 0.13
C ILE A 866 19.03 4.75 -0.41
N ARG A 867 19.19 5.89 -1.10
CA ARG A 867 18.05 6.64 -1.68
C ARG A 867 17.39 5.90 -2.84
N GLU A 868 18.15 5.13 -3.60
CA GLU A 868 17.66 4.28 -4.67
C GLU A 868 16.84 3.10 -4.10
N LEU A 869 17.37 2.43 -3.08
CA LEU A 869 16.77 1.23 -2.48
C LEU A 869 15.64 1.57 -1.50
N GLN A 870 15.77 2.69 -0.78
CA GLN A 870 14.91 3.12 0.33
C GLN A 870 14.67 4.64 0.23
N PRO A 871 13.90 5.13 -0.77
CA PRO A 871 13.74 6.57 -1.06
C PRO A 871 13.12 7.38 0.08
N THR A 872 12.39 6.72 0.98
CA THR A 872 11.76 7.31 2.17
C THR A 872 12.57 7.15 3.45
N ALA A 873 13.69 6.42 3.44
CA ALA A 873 14.53 6.28 4.63
C ALA A 873 15.30 7.57 4.91
N LEU A 874 15.30 7.99 6.18
CA LEU A 874 16.16 9.07 6.65
C LEU A 874 17.61 8.60 6.79
N VAL A 875 18.55 9.52 6.60
CA VAL A 875 19.96 9.33 6.97
C VAL A 875 20.41 10.49 7.85
N ASN A 876 21.13 10.19 8.93
CA ASN A 876 21.67 11.19 9.84
C ASN A 876 22.98 11.82 9.30
N ASP A 877 23.57 12.73 10.07
CA ASP A 877 24.77 13.49 9.68
C ASP A 877 26.10 12.89 10.15
N ARG A 878 26.08 11.68 10.69
CA ARG A 878 27.26 10.95 11.19
C ARG A 878 27.91 10.10 10.10
N ILE A 879 28.36 10.78 9.06
CA ILE A 879 28.89 10.15 7.84
C ILE A 879 30.24 10.74 7.41
N GLY A 880 30.91 11.48 8.30
CA GLY A 880 32.28 11.96 8.10
C GLY A 880 32.84 12.70 9.31
N LEU A 881 34.14 12.49 9.58
CA LEU A 881 34.88 13.17 10.63
C LEU A 881 34.79 14.71 10.50
N ASN A 882 34.29 15.35 11.56
CA ASN A 882 34.09 16.81 11.64
C ASN A 882 33.09 17.40 10.62
N GLU A 883 32.19 16.57 10.06
CA GLU A 883 31.21 17.00 9.05
C GLU A 883 29.75 17.03 9.56
N ARG A 884 29.52 16.63 10.82
CA ARG A 884 28.21 16.73 11.50
C ARG A 884 27.69 18.18 11.47
N GLY A 885 26.42 18.36 11.15
CA GLY A 885 25.78 19.67 11.02
C GLY A 885 26.23 20.52 9.82
N VAL A 886 27.09 19.98 8.94
CA VAL A 886 27.62 20.67 7.75
C VAL A 886 27.26 19.93 6.47
N THR A 887 27.28 18.59 6.50
CA THR A 887 26.98 17.76 5.33
C THR A 887 25.52 17.88 4.88
N LYS A 888 25.32 18.07 3.56
CA LYS A 888 24.00 18.11 2.92
C LYS A 888 23.50 16.74 2.45
N LEU A 889 24.27 15.69 2.71
CA LEU A 889 23.90 14.31 2.38
C LEU A 889 22.89 13.73 3.39
N SER A 890 22.85 14.29 4.61
CA SER A 890 21.92 13.90 5.68
C SER A 890 20.53 14.51 5.49
N ASP A 891 19.51 13.93 6.11
CA ASP A 891 18.16 14.51 6.21
C ASP A 891 17.90 15.21 7.55
N PHE A 892 18.69 14.87 8.58
CA PHE A 892 18.60 15.46 9.91
C PHE A 892 19.96 15.46 10.64
N TYR A 893 20.13 16.40 11.56
CA TYR A 893 21.34 16.51 12.38
C TYR A 893 21.20 15.81 13.73
N THR A 894 22.30 15.27 14.26
CA THR A 894 22.31 14.55 15.54
C THR A 894 22.95 15.36 16.66
N ARG A 895 22.44 15.20 17.89
CA ARG A 895 22.99 15.73 19.14
C ARG A 895 23.06 14.61 20.17
N GLU A 896 24.23 14.34 20.72
CA GLU A 896 24.42 13.29 21.70
C GLU A 896 24.67 13.89 23.08
N GLN A 897 23.81 13.52 24.03
CA GLN A 897 23.93 13.89 25.45
C GLN A 897 23.86 15.43 25.71
N PRO A 898 23.72 15.85 26.98
CA PRO A 898 23.65 17.28 27.32
C PRO A 898 24.87 18.11 26.90
N SER A 899 26.05 17.50 26.78
CA SER A 899 27.29 18.18 26.37
C SER A 899 27.18 18.77 24.97
N GLU A 900 26.54 18.07 24.03
CA GLU A 900 26.36 18.59 22.67
C GLU A 900 25.11 19.47 22.52
N MET A 901 24.08 19.23 23.33
CA MET A 901 22.84 20.04 23.31
C MET A 901 23.03 21.48 23.80
N ASN A 902 24.06 21.73 24.62
CA ASN A 902 24.36 23.04 25.19
C ASN A 902 25.34 23.86 24.33
N VAL A 903 25.79 23.33 23.19
CA VAL A 903 26.71 24.01 22.27
C VAL A 903 25.95 24.46 21.02
N ALA A 904 25.83 25.78 20.85
CA ALA A 904 25.24 26.37 19.65
C ALA A 904 26.11 26.05 18.41
N MET A 905 25.55 25.42 17.38
CA MET A 905 26.28 25.12 16.15
C MET A 905 25.80 25.93 14.95
N GLY A 906 26.66 26.04 13.93
CA GLY A 906 26.47 26.93 12.78
C GLY A 906 25.13 26.78 12.05
N PHE A 907 24.54 25.57 12.05
CA PHE A 907 23.24 25.31 11.43
C PHE A 907 22.03 25.86 12.19
N GLU A 908 22.17 26.30 13.45
CA GLU A 908 21.09 27.00 14.18
C GLU A 908 20.72 28.33 13.49
N ARG A 909 21.58 28.81 12.58
CA ARG A 909 21.33 29.94 11.67
C ARG A 909 20.51 29.56 10.43
N GLU A 910 20.39 28.27 10.11
CA GLU A 910 19.63 27.70 8.98
C GLU A 910 18.32 27.02 9.43
N LYS A 911 17.71 27.46 10.54
CA LYS A 911 16.35 27.01 10.90
C LYS A 911 15.41 27.28 9.71
N PRO A 912 14.68 26.26 9.19
CA PRO A 912 14.19 25.07 9.88
C PRO A 912 14.71 23.69 9.39
N TYR A 913 15.98 23.33 9.63
CA TYR A 913 16.49 21.96 9.38
C TYR A 913 16.09 20.95 10.48
N PRO A 914 15.66 19.71 10.16
CA PRO A 914 15.35 18.69 11.17
C PRO A 914 16.58 18.27 11.98
N TRP A 915 16.39 17.96 13.26
CA TRP A 915 17.46 17.45 14.12
C TRP A 915 16.91 16.59 15.26
N GLU A 916 17.77 15.74 15.82
CA GLU A 916 17.45 14.79 16.87
C GLU A 916 18.52 14.78 17.97
N ALA A 917 18.07 14.75 19.22
CA ALA A 917 18.89 14.46 20.37
C ALA A 917 18.78 12.99 20.74
N CYS A 918 19.89 12.25 20.78
CA CYS A 918 19.95 10.93 21.37
C CYS A 918 20.46 11.02 22.82
N MET A 919 19.80 10.33 23.74
CA MET A 919 20.12 10.36 25.18
C MET A 919 19.99 9.02 25.87
N THR A 920 20.79 8.79 26.91
CA THR A 920 20.66 7.64 27.81
C THR A 920 19.77 7.95 29.01
N ILE A 921 19.04 6.95 29.51
CA ILE A 921 18.32 7.06 30.78
C ILE A 921 19.31 7.06 31.96
N GLY A 922 20.22 6.09 31.99
CA GLY A 922 21.35 6.05 32.92
C GLY A 922 22.59 6.72 32.34
N ASP A 923 23.76 6.19 32.68
CA ASP A 923 25.06 6.67 32.18
C ASP A 923 25.59 5.88 30.99
N TYR A 924 24.95 4.75 30.63
CA TYR A 924 25.42 3.84 29.59
C TYR A 924 24.39 3.66 28.46
N TRP A 925 24.88 3.45 27.23
CA TRP A 925 24.06 3.04 26.08
C TRP A 925 23.69 1.56 26.20
N GLN A 926 24.70 0.72 26.42
CA GLN A 926 24.54 -0.71 26.67
C GLN A 926 24.06 -1.01 28.09
N TYR A 927 23.57 -2.25 28.28
CA TYR A 927 23.36 -2.79 29.62
C TYR A 927 24.67 -2.86 30.42
N SER A 928 24.65 -2.41 31.68
CA SER A 928 25.80 -2.47 32.57
C SER A 928 25.36 -2.64 34.02
N LEU A 929 25.92 -3.63 34.74
CA LEU A 929 25.71 -3.78 36.18
C LEU A 929 26.22 -2.58 36.98
N LYS A 930 27.13 -1.79 36.41
CA LYS A 930 27.69 -0.57 37.00
C LYS A 930 26.74 0.62 36.89
N ASP A 931 25.71 0.54 36.05
CA ASP A 931 24.74 1.64 35.92
C ASP A 931 23.83 1.72 37.14
N LYS A 932 23.88 2.87 37.81
CA LYS A 932 23.11 3.19 39.02
C LYS A 932 22.46 4.58 38.94
N ASN A 933 22.81 5.39 37.95
CA ASN A 933 22.46 6.81 37.90
C ASN A 933 21.32 7.07 36.92
N TYR A 934 20.16 6.44 37.16
CA TYR A 934 18.99 6.61 36.31
C TYR A 934 18.33 7.96 36.53
N LYS A 935 18.23 8.77 35.48
CA LYS A 935 17.46 10.03 35.48
C LYS A 935 16.03 9.77 35.93
N SER A 936 15.46 10.68 36.70
CA SER A 936 14.06 10.61 37.11
C SER A 936 13.10 10.88 35.93
N VAL A 937 11.85 10.42 36.04
CA VAL A 937 10.81 10.71 35.03
C VAL A 937 10.68 12.22 34.78
N LYS A 938 10.75 13.03 35.85
CA LYS A 938 10.69 14.50 35.74
C LYS A 938 11.81 15.07 34.89
N GLU A 939 13.05 14.59 35.09
CA GLU A 939 14.19 15.04 34.30
C GLU A 939 14.03 14.64 32.83
N LEU A 940 13.59 13.41 32.56
CA LEU A 940 13.37 12.92 31.20
C LEU A 940 12.26 13.69 30.46
N VAL A 941 11.16 14.02 31.14
CA VAL A 941 10.10 14.91 30.60
C VAL A 941 10.65 16.31 30.33
N GLY A 942 11.45 16.86 31.25
CA GLY A 942 12.08 18.16 31.06
C GLY A 942 13.00 18.20 29.83
N ILE A 943 13.76 17.12 29.61
CA ILE A 943 14.59 16.92 28.41
C ILE A 943 13.72 16.89 27.15
N LEU A 944 12.65 16.09 27.13
CA LEU A 944 11.74 16.00 25.98
C LEU A 944 11.17 17.37 25.62
N VAL A 945 10.64 18.10 26.61
CA VAL A 945 10.09 19.44 26.41
C VAL A 945 11.15 20.41 25.89
N ASP A 946 12.37 20.39 26.44
CA ASP A 946 13.44 21.27 25.97
C ASP A 946 13.81 21.00 24.50
N VAL A 947 13.97 19.73 24.12
CA VAL A 947 14.26 19.32 22.74
C VAL A 947 13.16 19.76 21.78
N VAL A 948 11.90 19.44 22.10
CA VAL A 948 10.76 19.72 21.22
C VAL A 948 10.49 21.23 21.12
N SER A 949 10.67 21.98 22.20
CA SER A 949 10.57 23.46 22.18
C SER A 949 11.61 24.13 21.28
N ARG A 950 12.72 23.44 20.97
CA ARG A 950 13.74 23.87 20.02
C ARG A 950 13.53 23.31 18.61
N GLY A 951 12.42 22.60 18.39
CA GLY A 951 12.01 22.02 17.11
C GLY A 951 12.65 20.67 16.78
N GLY A 952 13.33 20.03 17.73
CA GLY A 952 13.98 18.73 17.53
C GLY A 952 13.14 17.53 17.93
N ASN A 953 13.71 16.35 17.70
CA ASN A 953 13.20 15.07 18.21
C ASN A 953 14.11 14.53 19.33
N LEU A 954 13.53 13.80 20.29
CA LEU A 954 14.28 13.06 21.31
C LEU A 954 14.25 11.57 20.99
N LEU A 955 15.42 10.94 20.88
CA LEU A 955 15.62 9.51 20.76
C LEU A 955 16.22 8.96 22.07
N LEU A 956 15.38 8.39 22.93
CA LEU A 956 15.76 7.99 24.29
C LEU A 956 16.13 6.50 24.36
N ASN A 957 17.30 6.20 24.90
CA ASN A 957 17.88 4.86 24.86
C ASN A 957 17.47 3.94 25.99
N VAL A 958 17.30 2.66 25.63
CA VAL A 958 17.27 1.51 26.54
C VAL A 958 18.35 0.50 26.16
N GLY A 959 19.00 -0.09 27.15
CA GLY A 959 19.97 -1.17 26.98
C GLY A 959 19.44 -2.49 27.53
N PRO A 960 18.94 -3.42 26.68
CA PRO A 960 18.48 -4.73 27.12
C PRO A 960 19.64 -5.58 27.67
N ASN A 961 19.32 -6.43 28.65
CA ASN A 961 20.26 -7.37 29.25
C ASN A 961 20.67 -8.49 28.25
N PRO A 962 21.66 -9.34 28.58
CA PRO A 962 22.04 -10.51 27.78
C PRO A 962 20.92 -11.38 27.22
N ASP A 963 19.87 -11.59 28.01
CA ASP A 963 18.75 -12.44 27.65
C ASP A 963 17.72 -11.72 26.77
N GLY A 964 17.91 -10.44 26.44
CA GLY A 964 17.02 -9.66 25.58
C GLY A 964 15.87 -8.98 26.33
N VAL A 965 15.97 -8.84 27.66
CA VAL A 965 14.95 -8.19 28.49
C VAL A 965 15.39 -6.76 28.82
N ILE A 966 14.51 -5.78 28.58
CA ILE A 966 14.72 -4.40 29.04
C ILE A 966 14.58 -4.38 30.57
N PRO A 967 15.58 -3.89 31.33
CA PRO A 967 15.50 -3.83 32.79
C PRO A 967 14.28 -3.05 33.29
N ASP A 968 13.62 -3.55 34.34
CA ASP A 968 12.37 -2.98 34.88
C ASP A 968 12.46 -1.49 35.19
N VAL A 969 13.61 -1.02 35.69
CA VAL A 969 13.84 0.40 35.96
C VAL A 969 13.76 1.26 34.70
N LEU A 970 14.24 0.77 33.56
CA LEU A 970 14.14 1.48 32.28
C LEU A 970 12.70 1.46 31.77
N VAL A 971 12.00 0.33 31.90
CA VAL A 971 10.57 0.22 31.57
C VAL A 971 9.74 1.19 32.40
N GLU A 972 10.01 1.30 33.72
CA GLU A 972 9.35 2.25 34.62
C GLU A 972 9.56 3.70 34.17
N ARG A 973 10.80 4.08 33.80
CA ARG A 973 11.09 5.43 33.29
C ARG A 973 10.37 5.75 32.00
N MET A 974 10.39 4.81 31.05
CA MET A 974 9.68 4.93 29.77
C MET A 974 8.17 5.08 29.98
N LYS A 975 7.57 4.22 30.81
CA LYS A 975 6.13 4.31 31.15
C LYS A 975 5.78 5.63 31.85
N GLY A 976 6.61 6.11 32.77
CA GLY A 976 6.37 7.39 33.45
C GLY A 976 6.35 8.60 32.51
N ILE A 977 7.17 8.59 31.46
CA ILE A 977 7.07 9.60 30.39
C ILE A 977 5.72 9.48 29.67
N GLY A 978 5.32 8.25 29.36
CA GLY A 978 4.03 7.93 28.74
C GLY A 978 2.83 8.44 29.52
N GLU A 979 2.82 8.25 30.84
CA GLU A 979 1.77 8.77 31.73
C GLU A 979 1.65 10.30 31.64
N TRP A 980 2.79 11.01 31.55
CA TRP A 980 2.80 12.45 31.34
C TRP A 980 2.34 12.84 29.92
N MET A 981 2.79 12.09 28.91
CA MET A 981 2.44 12.28 27.49
C MET A 981 0.95 12.05 27.21
N ALA A 982 0.29 11.16 27.95
CA ALA A 982 -1.15 10.91 27.83
C ALA A 982 -1.99 12.18 28.08
N VAL A 983 -1.50 13.07 28.95
CA VAL A 983 -2.19 14.34 29.29
C VAL A 983 -1.66 15.51 28.46
N ASN A 984 -0.36 15.55 28.19
CA ASN A 984 0.31 16.74 27.63
C ASN A 984 0.78 16.58 26.17
N GLY A 985 0.54 15.42 25.55
CA GLY A 985 1.09 15.04 24.26
C GLY A 985 0.64 15.91 23.08
N GLU A 986 -0.51 16.59 23.18
CA GLU A 986 -0.97 17.54 22.15
C GLU A 986 0.02 18.70 21.94
N GLY A 987 0.68 19.13 23.02
CA GLY A 987 1.73 20.15 22.96
C GLY A 987 3.09 19.62 22.52
N ILE A 988 3.22 18.32 22.25
CA ILE A 988 4.46 17.69 21.81
C ILE A 988 4.35 17.31 20.34
N TYR A 989 3.44 16.41 19.97
CA TYR A 989 3.36 15.88 18.60
C TYR A 989 2.85 16.90 17.58
N ASP A 990 3.37 16.81 16.36
CA ASP A 990 3.07 17.72 15.24
C ASP A 990 3.30 19.21 15.54
N THR A 991 4.14 19.50 16.54
CA THR A 991 4.45 20.88 16.92
C THR A 991 5.70 21.41 16.25
N THR A 992 5.81 22.73 16.14
CA THR A 992 7.06 23.42 15.83
C THR A 992 7.69 24.00 17.10
N GLY A 993 8.97 24.35 16.99
CA GLY A 993 9.69 25.02 18.07
C GLY A 993 9.09 26.38 18.44
N SER A 994 9.49 26.87 19.61
CA SER A 994 9.10 28.16 20.18
C SER A 994 9.29 29.29 19.17
N PRO A 995 8.29 30.17 18.98
CA PRO A 995 8.44 31.38 18.18
C PRO A 995 9.24 32.46 18.92
N PHE A 996 9.44 32.30 20.24
CA PHE A 996 10.18 33.23 21.07
C PHE A 996 11.64 32.81 21.19
N ALA A 997 12.54 33.80 21.14
CA ALA A 997 13.97 33.60 21.38
C ALA A 997 14.26 33.14 22.82
N SER A 998 13.51 33.66 23.78
CA SER A 998 13.53 33.23 25.17
C SER A 998 12.18 33.49 25.84
N LEU A 999 11.89 32.73 26.89
CA LEU A 999 10.72 32.92 27.76
C LEU A 999 11.19 33.19 29.18
N PRO A 1000 10.49 34.07 29.94
CA PRO A 1000 10.84 34.34 31.33
C PRO A 1000 10.58 33.12 32.24
N VAL A 1001 9.58 32.30 31.89
CA VAL A 1001 9.21 31.08 32.60
C VAL A 1001 8.83 30.01 31.58
N GLY A 1002 9.30 28.78 31.81
CA GLY A 1002 8.88 27.61 31.04
C GLY A 1002 9.45 27.53 29.63
N LYS A 1003 8.84 26.65 28.84
CA LYS A 1003 9.16 26.39 27.42
C LYS A 1003 7.86 26.33 26.63
N CYS A 1004 7.92 26.60 25.33
CA CYS A 1004 6.71 26.52 24.51
C CYS A 1004 6.93 25.85 23.15
N THR A 1005 5.84 25.36 22.60
CA THR A 1005 5.71 24.77 21.27
C THR A 1005 4.47 25.33 20.58
N VAL A 1006 4.36 25.14 19.26
CA VAL A 1006 3.24 25.67 18.47
C VAL A 1006 2.63 24.57 17.60
N LYS A 1007 1.29 24.48 17.56
CA LYS A 1007 0.54 23.62 16.64
C LYS A 1007 -0.55 24.45 15.96
N GLY A 1008 -0.41 24.71 14.65
CA GLY A 1008 -1.33 25.60 13.94
C GLY A 1008 -1.39 26.98 14.60
N ASN A 1009 -2.55 27.36 15.13
CA ASN A 1009 -2.76 28.61 15.87
C ASN A 1009 -2.73 28.47 17.40
N ARG A 1010 -2.35 27.29 17.93
CA ARG A 1010 -2.27 27.03 19.38
C ARG A 1010 -0.82 27.12 19.87
N LEU A 1011 -0.63 27.77 21.01
CA LEU A 1011 0.63 27.83 21.74
C LEU A 1011 0.52 27.04 23.05
N TYR A 1012 1.42 26.09 23.26
CA TYR A 1012 1.48 25.28 24.49
C TYR A 1012 2.63 25.77 25.34
N LEU A 1013 2.33 26.18 26.58
CA LEU A 1013 3.34 26.63 27.54
C LEU A 1013 3.52 25.57 28.63
N PHE A 1014 4.72 25.02 28.73
CA PHE A 1014 5.11 24.03 29.73
C PHE A 1014 5.79 24.75 30.90
N VAL A 1015 5.21 24.63 32.09
CA VAL A 1015 5.72 25.22 33.33
C VAL A 1015 5.89 24.15 34.40
N ASP A 1016 7.03 24.17 35.10
CA ASP A 1016 7.32 23.19 36.17
C ASP A 1016 6.44 23.38 37.41
N ARG A 1017 5.89 24.59 37.59
CA ARG A 1017 5.02 24.97 38.71
C ARG A 1017 3.99 25.98 38.24
N LEU A 1018 2.82 25.97 38.88
CA LEU A 1018 1.82 27.01 38.70
C LEU A 1018 2.42 28.38 39.06
N PRO A 1019 2.33 29.38 38.18
CA PRO A 1019 2.88 30.70 38.44
C PRO A 1019 2.01 31.45 39.47
N GLU A 1020 2.64 32.11 40.45
CA GLU A 1020 1.96 32.93 41.47
C GLU A 1020 1.57 34.32 40.94
N ALA A 1021 2.10 34.72 39.78
CA ALA A 1021 1.83 35.98 39.09
C ALA A 1021 1.57 35.72 37.59
N PRO A 1022 0.92 36.65 36.87
CA PRO A 1022 0.70 36.50 35.43
C PRO A 1022 2.02 36.27 34.67
N ILE A 1023 2.03 35.30 33.75
CA ILE A 1023 3.16 35.08 32.83
C ILE A 1023 3.04 36.06 31.67
N ALA A 1024 3.99 36.99 31.57
CA ALA A 1024 4.12 37.86 30.41
C ALA A 1024 4.84 37.12 29.27
N LEU A 1025 4.17 36.93 28.13
CA LEU A 1025 4.79 36.43 26.91
C LEU A 1025 5.32 37.61 26.09
N PRO A 1026 6.51 37.52 25.46
CA PRO A 1026 7.04 38.60 24.63
C PRO A 1026 6.23 38.82 23.35
N GLY A 1027 5.98 40.09 23.00
CA GLY A 1027 5.14 40.49 21.86
C GLY A 1027 3.71 40.81 22.28
#